data_AF-A0A317JB09-F1
#
_entry.id   AF-A0A317JB09-F1
#
_cell.length_a   1.000
_cell.length_b   1.000
_cell.length_c   1.000
_cell.angle_alpha   90.00
_cell.angle_beta   90.00
_cell.angle_gamma   90.00
#
_symmetry.space_group_name_H-M   'P 1'
#
loop_
_entity.id
_entity.type
_entity.pdbx_description
1 polymer ?
#
loop_
_entity_poly.entity_id
_entity_poly.type
_entity_poly.pdbx_seq_one_letter_code
_entity_poly.pdbx_strand_id
1 'polypeptide(L)'
;MMTMITAKGQRGGSTGDRGQIAIFVALIFQVLFVFFAMVVNVGLLVHHKINLQNSVDLAAYYGAMKQAESMNAIAHVNYQLRQAWKLMVWRYRMLGMAGDTINHPYDSVNKTLRGPGSVDQPFTAANGQVCPTSFCINYPVFDLMEPNEDYCRDMCAGVNIPLLGIPSENGINFGLAEGILGSLARSIEDASRNLVDKTKRQCRISSSLTWFALARFILAYRQEMKNRKQVLNHLANDISYSTTDLRDIDGDSVRAGAATTFYKNLTAQNQEQIDINQAETGSRAGGAGGNQGSFTFYNALGETACQGTDGNDQIPPKWLNEIFLTPLYVYLEGDCDGHTSIGFEPRIINAGGTFSKPRYGDGLDPAMIDQLVNLITDPNDLNAPANRLWHTTVGYEKNPWCAAYVGVQATTSPKIPFSPFGAVKLTARAFAKPFGGRIGPWYYREWPQGAAASQGADKIDPNLPPRMVSGEAPPAVSNDSLQADFSRYTGDQIGTKSTLSMGQVTSAIWQRNQPPTQAKWDYYNHLISSTDLSDPASTGDILAWDSQGNKTVALRDLEIAFVIPDQFDITYYSIEPDFWRNYAVRLMNRDDFANTQVRGDLGYRKGAGQPYESMTVRDQIVFSRTNNIYPWNMLSYYIGANQGATTAFIETLTSWHMTQPGDYRLDPVDRFGQCQERFVINDAQPPNAAVPGNCFAGGRTGYSVKMVDGEYLQGSDLEFGGEGVSGPLSNAWTEDSFK
;
A
#
# COMPACT_ATOMS: atom_id res chain seq x y z
N MET A 1 27.45 30.71 90.88
CA MET A 1 27.84 29.50 91.64
C MET A 1 27.95 28.38 90.61
N MET A 2 29.10 27.78 90.32
CA MET A 2 29.94 27.06 91.26
C MET A 2 31.37 26.90 90.67
N THR A 3 32.31 27.51 91.39
CA THR A 3 33.66 27.05 91.75
C THR A 3 34.62 26.43 90.72
N MET A 4 35.70 27.17 90.49
CA MET A 4 37.02 26.71 90.04
C MET A 4 37.56 25.57 90.90
N ILE A 5 38.21 24.58 90.28
CA ILE A 5 39.31 23.84 90.90
C ILE A 5 40.55 24.05 90.04
N THR A 6 41.51 24.75 90.61
CA THR A 6 42.89 24.91 90.13
C THR A 6 43.73 23.73 90.59
N ALA A 7 44.42 23.07 89.66
CA ALA A 7 45.56 22.20 89.96
C ALA A 7 46.78 22.72 89.17
N LYS A 8 47.78 23.18 89.92
CA LYS A 8 49.06 23.69 89.46
C LYS A 8 49.97 22.53 89.02
N GLY A 9 50.38 22.61 87.76
CA GLY A 9 51.67 22.27 87.15
C GLY A 9 52.63 21.25 87.77
N GLN A 10 53.13 20.37 86.90
CA GLN A 10 54.56 20.14 86.75
C GLN A 10 54.94 20.10 85.26
N ARG A 11 55.96 20.90 84.93
CA ARG A 11 56.61 20.99 83.61
C ARG A 11 57.64 19.87 83.46
N GLY A 12 57.80 19.41 82.23
CA GLY A 12 59.13 19.11 81.66
C GLY A 12 59.45 17.63 81.47
N GLY A 13 59.18 17.12 80.26
CA GLY A 13 59.69 15.83 79.78
C GLY A 13 59.53 15.72 78.26
N SER A 14 60.63 15.86 77.54
CA SER A 14 60.86 15.85 76.08
C SER A 14 59.66 15.50 75.15
N THR A 15 59.03 16.53 74.60
CA THR A 15 58.22 16.49 73.38
C THR A 15 59.11 16.88 72.20
N GLY A 16 59.27 16.00 71.21
CA GLY A 16 60.06 16.27 70.00
C GLY A 16 59.57 15.52 68.79
N ASP A 17 59.77 14.20 68.72
CA ASP A 17 59.73 13.52 67.41
C ASP A 17 58.58 12.51 67.22
N ARG A 18 57.87 12.10 68.29
CA ARG A 18 56.74 11.14 68.18
C ARG A 18 55.41 11.77 67.75
N GLY A 19 55.24 13.08 67.92
CA GLY A 19 54.01 13.81 67.51
C GLY A 19 54.02 14.28 66.06
N GLN A 20 55.20 14.51 65.47
CA GLN A 20 55.34 15.01 64.10
C GLN A 20 54.92 13.97 63.06
N ILE A 21 55.22 12.69 63.29
CA ILE A 21 54.77 11.59 62.42
C ILE A 21 53.23 11.48 62.44
N ALA A 22 52.59 11.66 63.60
CA ALA A 22 51.13 11.61 63.69
C ALA A 22 50.44 12.74 62.90
N ILE A 23 51.00 13.95 62.95
CA ILE A 23 50.51 15.11 62.17
C ILE A 23 50.73 14.89 60.67
N PHE A 24 51.88 14.35 60.28
CA PHE A 24 52.22 14.07 58.89
C PHE A 24 51.34 12.95 58.30
N VAL A 25 51.10 11.88 59.07
CA VAL A 25 50.17 10.80 58.69
C VAL A 25 48.74 11.31 58.62
N ALA A 26 48.29 12.18 59.54
CA ALA A 26 46.96 12.78 59.48
C ALA A 26 46.76 13.64 58.23
N LEU A 27 47.76 14.44 57.84
CA LEU A 27 47.74 15.24 56.61
C LEU A 27 47.71 14.37 55.35
N ILE A 28 48.56 13.34 55.28
CA ILE A 28 48.56 12.41 54.13
C ILE A 28 47.23 11.67 54.04
N PHE A 29 46.69 11.19 55.16
CA PHE A 29 45.43 10.47 55.18
C PHE A 29 44.27 11.36 54.72
N GLN A 30 44.28 12.64 55.12
CA GLN A 30 43.27 13.59 54.67
C GLN A 30 43.38 13.90 53.17
N VAL A 31 44.60 14.05 52.64
CA VAL A 31 44.82 14.23 51.20
C VAL A 31 44.38 12.99 50.42
N LEU A 32 44.77 11.80 50.85
CA LEU A 32 44.35 10.53 50.24
C LEU A 32 42.83 10.34 50.30
N PHE A 33 42.18 10.72 51.41
CA PHE A 33 40.73 10.66 51.55
C PHE A 33 40.02 11.59 50.56
N VAL A 34 40.52 12.82 50.35
CA VAL A 34 39.98 13.74 49.34
C VAL A 34 40.13 13.17 47.94
N PHE A 35 41.29 12.60 47.60
CA PHE A 35 41.48 11.94 46.30
C PHE A 35 40.55 10.73 46.12
N PHE A 36 40.38 9.91 47.15
CA PHE A 36 39.46 8.77 47.12
C PHE A 36 38.01 9.23 46.90
N ALA A 37 37.55 10.23 47.65
CA ALA A 37 36.23 10.81 47.50
C ALA A 37 36.01 11.40 46.09
N MET A 38 37.03 12.06 45.53
CA MET A 38 37.00 12.57 44.16
C MET A 38 36.85 11.45 43.12
N VAL A 39 37.64 10.37 43.23
CA VAL A 39 37.56 9.22 42.30
C VAL A 39 36.18 8.56 42.37
N VAL A 40 35.63 8.38 43.57
CA VAL A 40 34.27 7.83 43.75
C VAL A 40 33.21 8.74 43.12
N ASN A 41 33.30 10.05 43.32
CA ASN A 41 32.37 11.01 42.72
C ASN A 41 32.42 10.97 41.18
N VAL A 42 33.63 10.94 40.61
CA VAL A 42 33.80 10.84 39.15
C VAL A 42 33.25 9.52 38.63
N GLY A 43 33.51 8.41 39.33
CA GLY A 43 32.98 7.09 38.98
C GLY A 43 31.45 7.06 38.99
N LEU A 44 30.82 7.59 40.03
CA LEU A 44 29.36 7.69 40.12
C LEU A 44 28.78 8.62 39.05
N LEU A 45 29.42 9.76 38.78
CA LEU A 45 28.97 10.70 37.75
C LEU A 45 29.01 10.05 36.36
N VAL A 46 30.11 9.38 36.01
CA VAL A 46 30.25 8.67 34.74
C VAL A 46 29.21 7.55 34.63
N HIS A 47 29.01 6.78 35.70
CA HIS A 47 28.00 5.73 35.75
C HIS A 47 26.57 6.28 35.53
N HIS A 48 26.19 7.36 36.23
CA HIS A 48 24.88 7.98 36.04
C HIS A 48 24.71 8.59 34.65
N LYS A 49 25.77 9.14 34.06
CA LYS A 49 25.76 9.67 32.69
C LYS A 49 25.56 8.56 31.66
N ILE A 50 26.29 7.45 31.77
CA ILE A 50 26.15 6.29 30.87
C ILE A 50 24.76 5.67 31.02
N ASN A 51 24.27 5.51 32.25
CA ASN A 51 22.94 4.99 32.49
C ASN A 51 21.86 5.89 31.87
N LEU A 52 21.95 7.21 32.08
CA LEU A 52 21.01 8.16 31.49
C LEU A 52 21.02 8.08 29.96
N GLN A 53 22.20 8.04 29.34
CA GLN A 53 22.31 7.92 27.88
C GLN A 53 21.71 6.62 27.37
N ASN A 54 22.07 5.47 27.95
CA ASN A 54 21.53 4.16 27.54
C ASN A 54 20.00 4.11 27.68
N SER A 55 19.43 4.70 28.74
CA SER A 55 17.97 4.76 28.91
C SER A 55 17.29 5.64 27.87
N VAL A 56 17.90 6.77 27.51
CA VAL A 56 17.39 7.66 26.45
C VAL A 56 17.49 6.99 25.08
N ASP A 57 18.59 6.30 24.80
CA ASP A 57 18.79 5.54 23.56
C ASP A 57 17.72 4.45 23.40
N LEU A 58 17.45 3.67 24.46
CA LEU A 58 16.40 2.65 24.47
C LEU A 58 15.01 3.23 24.26
N ALA A 59 14.72 4.38 24.86
CA ALA A 59 13.43 5.06 24.69
C ALA A 59 13.24 5.61 23.27
N ALA A 60 14.28 6.22 22.68
CA ALA A 60 14.25 6.66 21.29
C ALA A 60 14.09 5.47 20.34
N TYR A 61 14.81 4.37 20.59
CA TYR A 61 14.69 3.13 19.82
C TYR A 61 13.29 2.54 19.88
N TYR A 62 12.67 2.48 21.07
CA TYR A 62 11.28 2.05 21.24
C TYR A 62 10.31 2.92 20.44
N GLY A 63 10.43 4.25 20.53
CA GLY A 63 9.58 5.17 19.79
C GLY A 63 9.69 5.00 18.27
N ALA A 64 10.92 4.90 17.76
CA ALA A 64 11.16 4.66 16.35
C ALA A 64 10.73 3.26 15.89
N MET A 65 10.76 2.25 16.77
CA MET A 65 10.22 0.91 16.49
C MET A 65 8.72 0.93 16.29
N LYS A 66 7.98 1.59 17.19
CA LYS A 66 6.52 1.76 17.05
C LYS A 66 6.15 2.59 15.82
N GLN A 67 6.93 3.64 15.51
CA GLN A 67 6.76 4.40 14.27
C GLN A 67 7.03 3.53 13.02
N ALA A 68 8.09 2.70 13.03
CA ALA A 68 8.40 1.78 11.93
C ALA A 68 7.31 0.73 11.72
N GLU A 69 6.73 0.21 12.80
CA GLU A 69 5.62 -0.75 12.78
C GLU A 69 4.39 -0.17 12.05
N SER A 70 3.96 1.04 12.42
CA SER A 70 2.86 1.73 11.74
C SER A 70 3.21 2.05 10.28
N MET A 71 4.45 2.46 9.99
CA MET A 71 4.89 2.70 8.61
C MET A 71 4.93 1.43 7.75
N ASN A 72 5.14 0.25 8.33
CA ASN A 72 5.04 -1.03 7.62
C ASN A 72 3.61 -1.35 7.23
N ALA A 73 2.66 -1.13 8.14
CA ALA A 73 1.24 -1.27 7.83
C ALA A 73 0.83 -0.29 6.71
N ILE A 74 1.25 0.98 6.78
CA ILE A 74 1.00 1.97 5.73
C ILE A 74 1.61 1.54 4.39
N ALA A 75 2.86 1.07 4.38
CA ALA A 75 3.53 0.62 3.16
C ALA A 75 2.80 -0.55 2.50
N HIS A 76 2.32 -1.51 3.29
CA HIS A 76 1.61 -2.66 2.77
C HIS A 76 0.19 -2.29 2.31
N VAL A 77 -0.55 -1.44 3.03
CA VAL A 77 -1.86 -0.95 2.54
C VAL A 77 -1.69 -0.15 1.24
N ASN A 78 -0.59 0.58 1.10
CA ASN A 78 -0.25 1.25 -0.16
C ASN A 78 0.01 0.27 -1.30
N TYR A 79 0.65 -0.87 -1.02
CA TYR A 79 0.78 -1.97 -1.99
C TYR A 79 -0.58 -2.58 -2.35
N GLN A 80 -1.50 -2.73 -1.39
CA GLN A 80 -2.84 -3.24 -1.67
C GLN A 80 -3.64 -2.29 -2.58
N LEU A 81 -3.41 -0.97 -2.51
CA LEU A 81 -3.97 -0.02 -3.48
C LEU A 81 -3.47 -0.33 -4.91
N ARG A 82 -2.17 -0.59 -5.04
CA ARG A 82 -1.56 -1.03 -6.31
C ARG A 82 -2.09 -2.39 -6.77
N GLN A 83 -2.30 -3.37 -5.87
CA GLN A 83 -2.90 -4.65 -6.24
C GLN A 83 -4.32 -4.48 -6.82
N ALA A 84 -5.13 -3.61 -6.24
CA ALA A 84 -6.47 -3.34 -6.76
C ALA A 84 -6.43 -2.62 -8.12
N TRP A 85 -5.43 -1.76 -8.37
CA TRP A 85 -5.15 -1.24 -9.72
C TRP A 85 -4.79 -2.36 -10.70
N LYS A 86 -3.92 -3.30 -10.31
CA LYS A 86 -3.57 -4.47 -11.13
C LYS A 86 -4.79 -5.31 -11.47
N LEU A 87 -5.70 -5.53 -10.50
CA LEU A 87 -6.97 -6.23 -10.72
C LEU A 87 -7.86 -5.49 -11.71
N MET A 88 -7.98 -4.17 -11.61
CA MET A 88 -8.76 -3.36 -12.54
C MET A 88 -8.19 -3.46 -13.96
N VAL A 89 -6.87 -3.36 -14.11
CA VAL A 89 -6.19 -3.51 -15.41
C VAL A 89 -6.36 -4.92 -15.97
N TRP A 90 -6.31 -5.96 -15.14
CA TRP A 90 -6.60 -7.33 -15.56
C TRP A 90 -8.01 -7.47 -16.12
N ARG A 91 -9.02 -7.01 -15.38
CA ARG A 91 -10.42 -7.08 -15.82
C ARG A 91 -10.65 -6.27 -17.09
N TYR A 92 -10.05 -5.08 -17.17
CA TYR A 92 -10.21 -4.18 -18.30
C TYR A 92 -9.52 -4.70 -19.57
N ARG A 93 -8.23 -5.05 -19.47
CA ARG A 93 -7.40 -5.37 -20.63
C ARG A 93 -7.34 -6.87 -20.90
N MET A 94 -6.94 -7.67 -19.91
CA MET A 94 -6.72 -9.11 -20.11
C MET A 94 -8.04 -9.83 -20.35
N LEU A 95 -9.02 -9.64 -19.46
CA LEU A 95 -10.34 -10.25 -19.60
C LEU A 95 -11.18 -9.59 -20.70
N GLY A 96 -11.10 -8.26 -20.83
CA GLY A 96 -11.87 -7.49 -21.81
C GLY A 96 -11.41 -7.66 -23.26
N MET A 97 -10.15 -8.03 -23.51
CA MET A 97 -9.63 -8.27 -24.87
C MET A 97 -9.47 -9.76 -25.22
N ALA A 98 -9.73 -10.66 -24.28
CA ALA A 98 -9.60 -12.10 -24.48
C ALA A 98 -10.56 -12.69 -25.53
N GLY A 99 -11.61 -11.95 -25.90
CA GLY A 99 -12.55 -12.31 -26.95
C GLY A 99 -12.04 -12.07 -28.38
N ASP A 100 -10.98 -11.28 -28.58
CA ASP A 100 -10.43 -11.07 -29.93
C ASP A 100 -9.81 -12.38 -30.44
N THR A 101 -10.32 -12.89 -31.56
CA THR A 101 -9.85 -14.13 -32.18
C THR A 101 -9.05 -13.88 -33.45
N ILE A 102 -8.99 -12.64 -33.93
CA ILE A 102 -8.37 -12.28 -35.22
C ILE A 102 -7.00 -11.66 -35.04
N ASN A 103 -6.76 -10.83 -34.03
CA ASN A 103 -5.49 -10.14 -33.81
C ASN A 103 -4.80 -10.58 -32.52
N HIS A 104 -5.56 -11.05 -31.51
CA HIS A 104 -5.02 -11.36 -30.20
C HIS A 104 -3.82 -12.35 -30.24
N PRO A 105 -2.81 -12.20 -29.36
CA PRO A 105 -1.63 -13.08 -29.36
C PRO A 105 -1.93 -14.56 -29.09
N TYR A 106 -3.07 -14.84 -28.44
CA TYR A 106 -3.62 -16.18 -28.28
C TYR A 106 -4.81 -16.38 -29.22
N ASP A 107 -4.73 -17.40 -30.06
CA ASP A 107 -5.82 -17.84 -30.94
C ASP A 107 -6.72 -18.81 -30.20
N SER A 108 -7.91 -18.35 -29.78
CA SER A 108 -8.86 -19.17 -29.04
C SER A 108 -9.54 -20.25 -29.89
N VAL A 109 -9.60 -20.07 -31.21
CA VAL A 109 -10.21 -21.02 -32.15
C VAL A 109 -9.26 -22.21 -32.35
N ASN A 110 -8.00 -21.92 -32.63
CA ASN A 110 -6.96 -22.95 -32.83
C ASN A 110 -6.31 -23.41 -31.51
N LYS A 111 -6.62 -22.75 -30.39
CA LYS A 111 -6.07 -23.01 -29.05
C LYS A 111 -4.54 -22.97 -29.00
N THR A 112 -3.96 -21.99 -29.70
CA THR A 112 -2.50 -21.86 -29.84
C THR A 112 -2.05 -20.41 -29.63
N LEU A 113 -0.82 -20.26 -29.15
CA LEU A 113 -0.15 -18.96 -29.16
C LEU A 113 0.34 -18.67 -30.57
N ARG A 114 0.07 -17.45 -31.04
CA ARG A 114 0.63 -16.94 -32.28
C ARG A 114 2.08 -16.54 -32.06
N GLY A 115 2.86 -16.40 -33.13
CA GLY A 115 4.29 -16.10 -33.07
C GLY A 115 4.70 -14.99 -32.07
N PRO A 116 3.96 -13.87 -31.97
CA PRO A 116 4.25 -12.82 -30.98
C PRO A 116 3.89 -13.19 -29.53
N GLY A 117 2.97 -14.12 -29.29
CA GLY A 117 2.46 -14.49 -27.96
C GLY A 117 3.46 -15.18 -27.02
N SER A 118 4.67 -15.45 -27.51
CA SER A 118 5.80 -15.95 -26.72
C SER A 118 6.93 -14.93 -26.55
N VAL A 119 6.76 -13.69 -27.03
CA VAL A 119 7.80 -12.64 -27.01
C VAL A 119 7.29 -11.42 -26.27
N ASP A 120 8.14 -10.76 -25.47
CA ASP A 120 7.77 -9.54 -24.77
C ASP A 120 7.86 -8.32 -25.71
N GLN A 121 6.79 -8.07 -26.48
CA GLN A 121 6.68 -6.93 -27.40
C GLN A 121 5.31 -6.25 -27.28
N PRO A 122 5.19 -4.94 -27.61
CA PRO A 122 3.91 -4.24 -27.61
C PRO A 122 2.88 -4.89 -28.54
N PHE A 123 1.64 -5.01 -28.07
CA PHE A 123 0.54 -5.51 -28.89
C PHE A 123 0.14 -4.52 -29.98
N THR A 124 0.18 -4.97 -31.23
CA THR A 124 -0.24 -4.23 -32.42
C THR A 124 -1.23 -5.05 -33.23
N ALA A 125 -2.13 -4.37 -33.94
CA ALA A 125 -3.03 -5.01 -34.91
C ALA A 125 -2.25 -5.63 -36.08
N ALA A 126 -2.90 -6.50 -36.87
CA ALA A 126 -2.28 -7.18 -38.02
C ALA A 126 -1.68 -6.22 -39.08
N ASN A 127 -2.18 -4.98 -39.14
CA ASN A 127 -1.69 -3.93 -40.04
C ASN A 127 -0.52 -3.11 -39.45
N GLY A 128 -0.01 -3.48 -38.27
CA GLY A 128 1.08 -2.81 -37.56
C GLY A 128 0.66 -1.55 -36.79
N GLN A 129 -0.63 -1.18 -36.78
CA GLN A 129 -1.13 -0.05 -35.98
C GLN A 129 -1.29 -0.45 -34.51
N VAL A 130 -1.17 0.53 -33.62
CA VAL A 130 -1.47 0.36 -32.19
C VAL A 130 -2.95 0.01 -32.06
N CYS A 131 -3.24 -1.14 -31.45
CA CYS A 131 -4.61 -1.55 -31.16
C CYS A 131 -5.01 -0.97 -29.78
N PRO A 132 -5.91 0.02 -29.72
CA PRO A 132 -6.33 0.57 -28.44
C PRO A 132 -7.10 -0.50 -27.66
N THR A 133 -6.88 -0.57 -26.34
CA THR A 133 -7.71 -1.45 -25.51
C THR A 133 -9.15 -0.99 -25.54
N SER A 134 -10.01 -1.91 -25.94
CA SER A 134 -11.45 -1.82 -25.82
C SER A 134 -11.91 -3.00 -24.97
N PHE A 135 -12.86 -2.79 -24.07
CA PHE A 135 -13.43 -3.85 -23.25
C PHE A 135 -14.64 -4.48 -23.95
N CYS A 136 -14.67 -5.81 -24.04
CA CYS A 136 -15.79 -6.58 -24.57
C CYS A 136 -15.90 -7.91 -23.84
N ILE A 137 -17.08 -8.27 -23.34
CA ILE A 137 -17.29 -9.50 -22.56
C ILE A 137 -18.17 -10.54 -23.27
N ASN A 138 -18.69 -10.19 -24.45
CA ASN A 138 -19.63 -10.99 -25.23
C ASN A 138 -18.91 -12.00 -26.13
N TYR A 139 -18.22 -12.95 -25.51
CA TYR A 139 -17.51 -14.04 -26.18
C TYR A 139 -17.66 -15.37 -25.41
N PRO A 140 -17.39 -16.53 -26.05
CA PRO A 140 -17.75 -17.87 -25.54
C PRO A 140 -17.16 -18.32 -24.20
N VAL A 141 -16.32 -17.53 -23.52
CA VAL A 141 -15.86 -17.84 -22.16
C VAL A 141 -16.97 -17.60 -21.12
N PHE A 142 -17.91 -16.71 -21.41
CA PHE A 142 -19.02 -16.40 -20.52
C PHE A 142 -20.30 -17.10 -20.95
N ASP A 143 -21.12 -17.51 -19.98
CA ASP A 143 -22.44 -18.13 -20.21
C ASP A 143 -23.51 -17.16 -20.76
N LEU A 144 -23.12 -15.91 -21.00
CA LEU A 144 -23.93 -14.90 -21.65
C LEU A 144 -24.14 -15.18 -23.14
N MET A 145 -23.19 -15.87 -23.79
CA MET A 145 -23.17 -16.13 -25.22
C MET A 145 -23.27 -17.63 -25.51
N GLU A 146 -23.92 -17.97 -26.63
CA GLU A 146 -23.87 -19.33 -27.15
C GLU A 146 -22.43 -19.70 -27.57
N PRO A 147 -22.03 -20.99 -27.51
CA PRO A 147 -20.64 -21.41 -27.79
C PRO A 147 -20.05 -20.98 -29.14
N ASN A 148 -20.90 -20.64 -30.13
CA ASN A 148 -20.50 -20.23 -31.48
C ASN A 148 -20.74 -18.74 -31.75
N GLU A 149 -21.16 -17.96 -30.74
CA GLU A 149 -21.40 -16.53 -30.86
C GLU A 149 -20.27 -15.73 -30.22
N ASP A 150 -19.67 -14.82 -31.00
CA ASP A 150 -18.59 -13.95 -30.55
C ASP A 150 -18.74 -12.56 -31.17
N TYR A 151 -19.12 -11.59 -30.34
CA TYR A 151 -19.25 -10.18 -30.73
C TYR A 151 -17.96 -9.39 -30.52
N CYS A 152 -16.93 -10.03 -29.96
CA CYS A 152 -15.63 -9.43 -29.65
C CYS A 152 -14.54 -9.86 -30.65
N ARG A 153 -14.92 -10.48 -31.77
CA ARG A 153 -14.03 -11.20 -32.68
C ARG A 153 -12.86 -10.39 -33.25
N ASP A 154 -13.07 -9.11 -33.56
CA ASP A 154 -12.08 -8.19 -34.12
C ASP A 154 -12.15 -6.82 -33.42
N MET A 155 -11.43 -6.70 -32.32
CA MET A 155 -11.49 -5.50 -31.48
C MET A 155 -10.61 -4.37 -32.02
N CYS A 156 -9.64 -4.69 -32.87
CA CYS A 156 -8.70 -3.71 -33.41
C CYS A 156 -9.22 -3.03 -34.69
N ALA A 157 -9.90 -3.77 -35.57
CA ALA A 157 -10.49 -3.22 -36.79
C ALA A 157 -11.99 -2.86 -36.65
N GLY A 158 -12.61 -3.29 -35.54
CA GLY A 158 -14.05 -3.19 -35.33
C GLY A 158 -14.80 -4.37 -35.95
N VAL A 159 -15.88 -4.80 -35.29
CA VAL A 159 -16.72 -5.91 -35.77
C VAL A 159 -17.84 -5.35 -36.64
N ASN A 160 -17.98 -5.87 -37.86
CA ASN A 160 -19.09 -5.51 -38.75
C ASN A 160 -19.88 -6.77 -39.14
N ILE A 161 -21.12 -6.86 -38.67
CA ILE A 161 -22.01 -7.99 -38.91
C ILE A 161 -22.94 -7.64 -40.07
N PRO A 162 -22.82 -8.26 -41.25
CA PRO A 162 -23.74 -8.00 -42.36
C PRO A 162 -25.15 -8.48 -42.00
N LEU A 163 -26.15 -7.63 -42.21
CA LEU A 163 -27.54 -8.00 -42.02
C LEU A 163 -28.06 -8.71 -43.27
N LEU A 164 -28.95 -9.68 -43.07
CA LEU A 164 -29.63 -10.34 -44.19
C LEU A 164 -30.44 -9.29 -44.98
N GLY A 165 -30.18 -9.22 -46.28
CA GLY A 165 -30.99 -8.41 -47.17
C GLY A 165 -32.43 -8.93 -47.18
N ILE A 166 -33.38 -8.09 -46.79
CA ILE A 166 -34.81 -8.45 -46.85
C ILE A 166 -35.21 -8.45 -48.33
N PRO A 167 -35.55 -9.61 -48.92
CA PRO A 167 -36.02 -9.65 -50.30
C PRO A 167 -37.32 -8.84 -50.39
N SER A 168 -37.35 -7.82 -51.25
CA SER A 168 -38.57 -7.03 -51.47
C SER A 168 -39.45 -7.70 -52.52
N GLU A 169 -40.76 -7.68 -52.31
CA GLU A 169 -41.74 -8.23 -53.27
C GLU A 169 -41.59 -7.64 -54.68
N ASN A 170 -41.02 -6.45 -54.81
CA ASN A 170 -40.79 -5.76 -56.10
C ASN A 170 -39.57 -6.29 -56.89
N GLY A 171 -38.68 -7.04 -56.25
CA GLY A 171 -37.46 -7.59 -56.87
C GLY A 171 -37.64 -8.99 -57.48
N ILE A 172 -38.80 -9.62 -57.27
CA ILE A 172 -39.03 -10.99 -57.66
C ILE A 172 -40.15 -11.04 -58.72
N ASN A 173 -39.76 -10.99 -60.00
CA ASN A 173 -40.68 -11.16 -61.11
C ASN A 173 -41.01 -12.65 -61.29
N PHE A 174 -41.81 -13.22 -60.38
CA PHE A 174 -42.42 -14.54 -60.58
C PHE A 174 -43.68 -14.37 -61.45
N GLY A 175 -43.48 -14.27 -62.75
CA GLY A 175 -44.56 -14.20 -63.76
C GLY A 175 -45.43 -15.46 -63.87
N LEU A 176 -45.39 -16.40 -62.93
CA LEU A 176 -46.20 -17.62 -62.94
C LEU A 176 -46.54 -18.04 -61.49
N ALA A 177 -47.84 -18.02 -61.15
CA ALA A 177 -48.51 -18.50 -59.92
C ALA A 177 -48.75 -17.49 -58.77
N GLU A 178 -49.75 -16.62 -58.96
CA GLU A 178 -50.31 -15.65 -57.99
C GLU A 178 -50.95 -16.25 -56.71
N GLY A 179 -50.86 -17.56 -56.45
CA GLY A 179 -51.57 -18.18 -55.31
C GLY A 179 -50.69 -18.81 -54.22
N ILE A 180 -49.58 -19.45 -54.60
CA ILE A 180 -48.84 -20.37 -53.71
C ILE A 180 -47.43 -19.85 -53.40
N LEU A 181 -46.81 -19.09 -54.31
CA LEU A 181 -45.45 -18.57 -54.13
C LEU A 181 -45.42 -17.18 -53.47
N GLY A 182 -46.50 -16.41 -53.58
CA GLY A 182 -46.63 -15.12 -52.88
C GLY A 182 -46.72 -15.26 -51.36
N SER A 183 -47.35 -16.34 -50.86
CA SER A 183 -47.37 -16.64 -49.42
C SER A 183 -46.01 -17.14 -48.91
N LEU A 184 -45.25 -17.87 -49.72
CA LEU A 184 -43.87 -18.25 -49.42
C LEU A 184 -42.93 -17.03 -49.41
N ALA A 185 -43.07 -16.12 -50.38
CA ALA A 185 -42.31 -14.88 -50.42
C ALA A 185 -42.57 -14.01 -49.18
N ARG A 186 -43.83 -13.81 -48.79
CA ARG A 186 -44.19 -13.13 -47.53
C ARG A 186 -43.67 -13.87 -46.30
N SER A 187 -43.74 -15.20 -46.27
CA SER A 187 -43.19 -15.99 -45.16
C SER A 187 -41.67 -15.88 -45.05
N ILE A 188 -40.95 -15.80 -46.18
CA ILE A 188 -39.50 -15.58 -46.21
C ILE A 188 -39.17 -14.15 -45.81
N GLU A 189 -39.96 -13.17 -46.25
CA GLU A 189 -39.82 -11.76 -45.85
C GLU A 189 -40.04 -11.60 -44.34
N ASP A 190 -41.12 -12.16 -43.79
CA ASP A 190 -41.44 -12.14 -42.36
C ASP A 190 -40.37 -12.87 -41.54
N ALA A 191 -39.89 -14.03 -41.99
CA ALA A 191 -38.80 -14.75 -41.33
C ALA A 191 -37.48 -13.95 -41.37
N SER A 192 -37.19 -13.26 -42.49
CA SER A 192 -36.02 -12.40 -42.63
C SER A 192 -36.11 -11.16 -41.74
N ARG A 193 -37.29 -10.53 -41.67
CA ARG A 193 -37.58 -9.40 -40.76
C ARG A 193 -37.43 -9.82 -39.30
N ASN A 194 -38.03 -10.93 -38.91
CA ASN A 194 -37.91 -11.48 -37.56
C ASN A 194 -36.46 -11.80 -37.19
N LEU A 195 -35.66 -12.31 -38.14
CA LEU A 195 -34.25 -12.60 -37.91
C LEU A 195 -33.43 -11.32 -37.77
N VAL A 196 -33.65 -10.32 -38.63
CA VAL A 196 -33.01 -8.99 -38.49
C VAL A 196 -33.38 -8.34 -37.16
N ASP A 197 -34.65 -8.36 -36.76
CA ASP A 197 -35.11 -7.79 -35.49
C ASP A 197 -34.51 -8.54 -34.28
N LYS A 198 -34.40 -9.88 -34.36
CA LYS A 198 -33.71 -10.68 -33.34
C LYS A 198 -32.23 -10.31 -33.25
N THR A 199 -31.53 -10.17 -34.37
CA THR A 199 -30.11 -9.77 -34.40
C THR A 199 -29.92 -8.36 -33.84
N LYS A 200 -30.80 -7.40 -34.19
CA LYS A 200 -30.78 -6.04 -33.63
C LYS A 200 -31.02 -6.04 -32.13
N ARG A 201 -32.00 -6.80 -31.65
CA ARG A 201 -32.26 -6.95 -30.21
C ARG A 201 -31.06 -7.55 -29.46
N GLN A 202 -30.44 -8.58 -30.02
CA GLN A 202 -29.27 -9.21 -29.41
C GLN A 202 -28.06 -8.26 -29.39
N CYS A 203 -27.86 -7.47 -30.44
CA CYS A 203 -26.86 -6.40 -30.46
C CYS A 203 -27.07 -5.38 -29.33
N ARG A 204 -28.31 -4.94 -29.09
CA ARG A 204 -28.63 -3.96 -28.04
C ARG A 204 -28.35 -4.51 -26.65
N ILE A 205 -28.75 -5.76 -26.38
CA ILE A 205 -28.49 -6.46 -25.12
C ILE A 205 -27.00 -6.68 -24.91
N SER A 206 -26.29 -7.16 -25.94
CA SER A 206 -24.84 -7.37 -25.92
C SER A 206 -24.09 -6.07 -25.59
N SER A 207 -24.47 -4.96 -26.22
CA SER A 207 -23.88 -3.65 -25.97
C SER A 207 -24.13 -3.16 -24.53
N SER A 208 -25.35 -3.28 -24.02
CA SER A 208 -25.68 -2.87 -22.65
C SER A 208 -24.97 -3.73 -21.59
N LEU A 209 -24.83 -5.04 -21.83
CA LEU A 209 -24.09 -5.95 -20.96
C LEU A 209 -22.61 -5.61 -20.86
N THR A 210 -21.95 -5.32 -21.99
CA THR A 210 -20.53 -4.92 -21.99
C THR A 210 -20.31 -3.61 -21.22
N TRP A 211 -21.18 -2.62 -21.41
CA TRP A 211 -21.12 -1.38 -20.62
C TRP A 211 -21.32 -1.65 -19.12
N PHE A 212 -22.34 -2.43 -18.76
CA PHE A 212 -22.67 -2.74 -17.37
C PHE A 212 -21.55 -3.54 -16.67
N ALA A 213 -20.95 -4.49 -17.38
CA ALA A 213 -19.81 -5.26 -16.90
C ALA A 213 -18.61 -4.37 -16.56
N LEU A 214 -18.26 -3.44 -17.44
CA LEU A 214 -17.17 -2.50 -17.19
C LEU A 214 -17.51 -1.54 -16.04
N ALA A 215 -18.72 -0.98 -16.02
CA ALA A 215 -19.17 -0.10 -14.94
C ALA A 215 -19.08 -0.77 -13.57
N ARG A 216 -19.47 -2.05 -13.49
CA ARG A 216 -19.34 -2.89 -12.28
C ARG A 216 -17.89 -3.02 -11.81
N PHE A 217 -16.96 -3.29 -12.72
CA PHE A 217 -15.55 -3.44 -12.37
C PHE A 217 -14.93 -2.11 -11.90
N ILE A 218 -15.26 -0.99 -12.57
CA ILE A 218 -14.83 0.34 -12.14
C ILE A 218 -15.38 0.65 -10.75
N LEU A 219 -16.67 0.39 -10.51
CA LEU A 219 -17.30 0.66 -9.22
C LEU A 219 -16.66 -0.16 -8.09
N ALA A 220 -16.44 -1.46 -8.29
CA ALA A 220 -15.78 -2.33 -7.32
C ALA A 220 -14.37 -1.84 -6.99
N TYR A 221 -13.61 -1.44 -8.01
CA TYR A 221 -12.28 -0.85 -7.84
C TYR A 221 -12.33 0.44 -7.01
N ARG A 222 -13.24 1.37 -7.32
CA ARG A 222 -13.34 2.65 -6.59
C ARG A 222 -13.76 2.49 -5.15
N GLN A 223 -14.69 1.57 -4.87
CA GLN A 223 -15.08 1.25 -3.51
C GLN A 223 -13.93 0.61 -2.71
N GLU A 224 -13.11 -0.24 -3.33
CA GLU A 224 -11.89 -0.78 -2.72
C GLU A 224 -10.87 0.33 -2.40
N MET A 225 -10.67 1.27 -3.34
CA MET A 225 -9.81 2.45 -3.13
C MET A 225 -10.26 3.28 -1.94
N LYS A 226 -11.55 3.64 -1.88
CA LYS A 226 -12.12 4.43 -0.77
C LYS A 226 -11.78 3.81 0.59
N ASN A 227 -12.06 2.53 0.77
CA ASN A 227 -11.85 1.84 2.06
C ASN A 227 -10.36 1.79 2.46
N ARG A 228 -9.47 1.42 1.53
CA ARG A 228 -8.04 1.32 1.82
C ARG A 228 -7.41 2.69 2.07
N LYS A 229 -7.84 3.73 1.35
CA LYS A 229 -7.42 5.12 1.61
C LYS A 229 -7.84 5.60 2.99
N GLN A 230 -9.06 5.30 3.43
CA GLN A 230 -9.52 5.67 4.77
C GLN A 230 -8.62 5.09 5.85
N VAL A 231 -8.32 3.78 5.77
CA VAL A 231 -7.40 3.12 6.73
C VAL A 231 -6.00 3.75 6.67
N LEU A 232 -5.47 3.96 5.47
CA LEU A 232 -4.12 4.51 5.29
C LEU A 232 -4.01 5.94 5.80
N ASN A 233 -4.95 6.82 5.44
CA ASN A 233 -4.95 8.22 5.86
C ASN A 233 -5.09 8.33 7.39
N HIS A 234 -5.94 7.51 8.00
CA HIS A 234 -6.10 7.44 9.45
C HIS A 234 -4.78 7.07 10.15
N LEU A 235 -4.15 5.97 9.72
CA LEU A 235 -2.85 5.53 10.29
C LEU A 235 -1.74 6.56 10.07
N ALA A 236 -1.75 7.23 8.93
CA ALA A 236 -0.75 8.25 8.63
C ALA A 236 -0.91 9.48 9.53
N ASN A 237 -2.15 9.91 9.79
CA ASN A 237 -2.45 11.01 10.71
C ASN A 237 -2.14 10.62 12.17
N ASP A 238 -2.41 9.39 12.58
CA ASP A 238 -2.07 8.86 13.91
C ASP A 238 -0.58 8.91 14.26
N ILE A 239 0.31 8.74 13.28
CA ILE A 239 1.75 8.87 13.51
C ILE A 239 2.28 10.31 13.37
N SER A 240 1.43 11.25 12.97
CA SER A 240 1.81 12.64 12.69
C SER A 240 0.91 13.70 13.33
N TYR A 241 0.05 13.35 14.29
CA TYR A 241 -0.88 14.31 14.91
C TYR A 241 -0.21 15.30 15.87
N SER A 242 0.96 14.98 16.43
CA SER A 242 1.65 15.84 17.40
C SER A 242 3.15 15.71 17.32
N THR A 243 3.86 16.79 17.64
CA THR A 243 5.31 16.80 17.87
C THR A 243 5.70 16.12 19.18
N THR A 244 4.78 15.93 20.12
CA THR A 244 5.10 15.44 21.48
C THR A 244 4.68 14.01 21.74
N ASP A 245 3.93 13.40 20.83
CA ASP A 245 3.45 12.02 20.92
C ASP A 245 3.03 11.50 19.54
N LEU A 246 2.90 10.19 19.41
CA LEU A 246 2.36 9.50 18.25
C LEU A 246 1.60 8.24 18.71
N ARG A 247 0.62 7.78 17.94
CA ARG A 247 -0.13 6.56 18.23
C ARG A 247 0.49 5.38 17.54
N ASP A 248 0.58 4.26 18.23
CA ASP A 248 1.01 3.01 17.62
C ASP A 248 -0.12 2.33 16.84
N ILE A 249 0.19 1.16 16.29
CA ILE A 249 -0.76 0.36 15.52
C ILE A 249 -1.96 -0.12 16.35
N ASP A 250 -1.84 -0.17 17.68
CA ASP A 250 -2.91 -0.56 18.61
C ASP A 250 -3.73 0.66 19.07
N GLY A 251 -3.30 1.88 18.72
CA GLY A 251 -3.95 3.13 19.11
C GLY A 251 -3.42 3.73 20.41
N ASP A 252 -2.40 3.12 21.02
CA ASP A 252 -1.82 3.54 22.30
C ASP A 252 -0.77 4.64 22.11
N SER A 253 -0.58 5.45 23.17
CA SER A 253 0.46 6.49 23.20
C SER A 253 1.85 5.89 23.22
N VAL A 254 2.65 6.21 22.20
CA VAL A 254 4.05 5.78 22.12
C VAL A 254 4.93 6.56 23.08
N ARG A 255 4.60 7.83 23.37
CA ARG A 255 5.27 8.59 24.43
C ARG A 255 5.18 7.86 25.76
N ALA A 256 3.99 7.38 26.14
CA ALA A 256 3.80 6.67 27.39
C ALA A 256 4.69 5.42 27.45
N GLY A 257 4.69 4.59 26.41
CA GLY A 257 5.56 3.42 26.32
C GLY A 257 7.06 3.76 26.33
N ALA A 258 7.46 4.85 25.67
CA ALA A 258 8.84 5.33 25.67
C ALA A 258 9.27 5.84 27.07
N ALA A 259 8.39 6.55 27.77
CA ALA A 259 8.60 7.03 29.13
C ALA A 259 8.73 5.85 30.12
N THR A 260 7.86 4.85 30.03
CA THR A 260 7.96 3.63 30.84
C THR A 260 9.27 2.89 30.56
N THR A 261 9.68 2.79 29.29
CA THR A 261 10.94 2.15 28.88
C THR A 261 12.16 2.90 29.43
N PHE A 262 12.16 4.22 29.31
CA PHE A 262 13.18 5.09 29.88
C PHE A 262 13.29 4.88 31.40
N TYR A 263 12.17 4.99 32.12
CA TYR A 263 12.14 4.95 33.58
C TYR A 263 12.61 3.60 34.14
N LYS A 264 12.17 2.47 33.55
CA LYS A 264 12.56 1.13 33.99
C LYS A 264 14.06 0.84 33.82
N ASN A 265 14.75 1.55 32.93
CA ASN A 265 16.18 1.37 32.67
C ASN A 265 17.07 2.36 33.46
N LEU A 266 16.49 3.32 34.17
CA LEU A 266 17.25 4.25 35.02
C LEU A 266 17.73 3.60 36.34
N THR A 267 18.88 4.06 36.84
CA THR A 267 19.30 3.80 38.23
C THR A 267 18.36 4.47 39.22
N ALA A 268 18.19 3.89 40.41
CA ALA A 268 17.32 4.42 41.47
C ALA A 268 17.53 5.92 41.75
N GLN A 269 18.78 6.39 41.81
CA GLN A 269 19.10 7.81 42.06
C GLN A 269 18.64 8.75 40.94
N ASN A 270 18.59 8.26 39.69
CA ASN A 270 18.03 9.02 38.56
C ASN A 270 16.51 8.94 38.54
N GLN A 271 15.92 7.80 38.93
CA GLN A 271 14.45 7.62 39.00
C GLN A 271 13.80 8.56 40.01
N GLU A 272 14.43 8.82 41.15
CA GLU A 272 13.92 9.76 42.17
C GLU A 272 13.73 11.19 41.63
N GLN A 273 14.39 11.55 40.52
CA GLN A 273 14.30 12.88 39.91
C GLN A 273 13.20 12.98 38.84
N ILE A 274 12.61 11.86 38.42
CA ILE A 274 11.65 11.80 37.30
C ILE A 274 10.27 11.37 37.84
N ASP A 275 9.26 12.20 37.58
CA ASP A 275 7.87 11.80 37.77
C ASP A 275 7.37 11.08 36.51
N ILE A 276 7.15 9.76 36.63
CA ILE A 276 6.72 8.91 35.51
C ILE A 276 5.34 9.34 34.97
N ASN A 277 4.42 9.74 35.84
CA ASN A 277 3.07 10.13 35.40
C ASN A 277 3.14 11.41 34.54
N GLN A 278 4.05 12.33 34.87
CA GLN A 278 4.30 13.53 34.07
C GLN A 278 5.04 13.20 32.76
N ALA A 279 5.97 12.25 32.79
CA ALA A 279 6.69 11.81 31.60
C ALA A 279 5.74 11.16 30.57
N GLU A 280 4.78 10.35 31.05
CA GLU A 280 3.77 9.67 30.23
C GLU A 280 2.72 10.64 29.67
N THR A 281 2.22 11.59 30.48
CA THR A 281 1.11 12.48 30.08
C THR A 281 1.56 13.82 29.46
N GLY A 282 2.82 14.20 29.62
CA GLY A 282 3.35 15.50 29.19
C GLY A 282 2.82 16.72 29.91
N SER A 283 2.04 16.53 30.97
CA SER A 283 1.47 17.62 31.75
C SER A 283 2.50 18.15 32.76
N ARG A 284 2.92 19.41 32.60
CA ARG A 284 3.64 20.15 33.67
C ARG A 284 2.64 20.53 34.76
N ALA A 285 2.31 19.60 35.67
CA ALA A 285 1.68 19.97 36.92
C ALA A 285 2.76 20.58 37.84
N GLY A 286 2.57 21.83 38.25
CA GLY A 286 3.43 22.52 39.20
C GLY A 286 3.47 21.80 40.54
N GLY A 287 4.36 20.83 40.68
CA GLY A 287 4.68 20.17 41.94
C GLY A 287 5.70 21.01 42.70
N ALA A 288 5.27 21.63 43.79
CA ALA A 288 6.10 22.36 44.75
C ALA A 288 7.04 21.45 45.56
N GLY A 289 7.74 20.52 44.90
CA GLY A 289 8.61 19.55 45.54
C GLY A 289 9.78 19.17 44.65
N GLY A 290 10.91 19.87 44.82
CA GLY A 290 12.30 19.38 44.70
C GLY A 290 12.82 18.66 43.45
N ASN A 291 11.99 18.18 42.52
CA ASN A 291 12.40 17.33 41.41
C ASN A 291 12.82 18.19 40.21
N GLN A 292 14.10 18.10 39.84
CA GLN A 292 14.70 18.86 38.73
C GLN A 292 14.76 18.08 37.41
N GLY A 293 14.27 16.84 37.37
CA GLY A 293 14.35 15.99 36.19
C GLY A 293 13.23 16.26 35.18
N SER A 294 13.52 16.04 33.90
CA SER A 294 12.55 16.20 32.80
C SER A 294 12.70 15.10 31.76
N PHE A 295 11.59 14.71 31.13
CA PHE A 295 11.55 13.80 29.98
C PHE A 295 10.73 14.47 28.87
N THR A 296 11.33 14.58 27.68
CA THR A 296 10.70 15.13 26.49
C THR A 296 10.81 14.14 25.34
N PHE A 297 9.68 13.88 24.70
CA PHE A 297 9.57 13.08 23.48
C PHE A 297 9.31 14.01 22.30
N TYR A 298 9.99 13.76 21.19
CA TYR A 298 9.89 14.53 19.97
C TYR A 298 9.57 13.61 18.79
N ASN A 299 8.46 13.88 18.11
CA ASN A 299 8.05 13.21 16.88
C ASN A 299 8.21 14.18 15.70
N ALA A 300 9.15 13.88 14.80
CA ALA A 300 9.43 14.77 13.68
C ALA A 300 8.32 14.85 12.64
N LEU A 301 7.47 13.82 12.51
CA LEU A 301 6.35 13.85 11.56
C LEU A 301 5.21 14.77 12.02
N GLY A 302 5.16 15.08 13.32
CA GLY A 302 4.19 16.02 13.87
C GLY A 302 4.56 17.48 13.69
N GLU A 303 5.66 17.80 13.01
CA GLU A 303 6.01 19.18 12.69
C GLU A 303 5.06 19.78 11.65
N THR A 304 4.75 21.07 11.77
CA THR A 304 3.77 21.76 10.90
C THR A 304 4.04 21.64 9.39
N ALA A 305 5.31 21.45 9.02
CA ALA A 305 5.74 21.22 7.64
C ALA A 305 5.34 19.84 7.09
N CYS A 306 5.17 18.84 7.96
CA CYS A 306 4.96 17.43 7.62
C CYS A 306 3.65 16.84 8.15
N GLN A 307 3.06 17.44 9.18
CA GLN A 307 1.83 16.98 9.83
C GLN A 307 0.60 17.04 8.92
N GLY A 308 -0.47 16.37 9.36
CA GLY A 308 -1.79 16.42 8.75
C GLY A 308 -2.54 17.73 8.96
N THR A 309 -3.71 17.82 8.35
CA THR A 309 -4.61 18.96 8.57
C THR A 309 -5.43 18.67 9.83
N ASP A 310 -5.42 19.59 10.80
CA ASP A 310 -6.05 19.39 12.11
C ASP A 310 -7.49 18.88 11.99
N GLY A 311 -7.73 17.65 12.46
CA GLY A 311 -9.07 17.06 12.62
C GLY A 311 -9.72 16.50 11.35
N ASN A 312 -8.97 16.25 10.27
CA ASN A 312 -9.53 15.58 9.08
C ASN A 312 -8.75 14.33 8.65
N ASP A 313 -9.18 13.17 9.16
CA ASP A 313 -8.58 11.87 8.89
C ASP A 313 -8.79 11.37 7.44
N GLN A 314 -9.56 12.10 6.63
CA GLN A 314 -9.77 11.78 5.21
C GLN A 314 -8.67 12.34 4.30
N ILE A 315 -7.87 13.29 4.79
CA ILE A 315 -6.77 13.88 4.04
C ILE A 315 -5.45 13.28 4.57
N PRO A 316 -4.55 12.81 3.71
CA PRO A 316 -3.24 12.37 4.15
C PRO A 316 -2.41 13.52 4.73
N PRO A 317 -1.48 13.24 5.65
CA PRO A 317 -0.53 14.23 6.13
C PRO A 317 0.47 14.63 5.05
N LYS A 318 1.09 15.82 5.16
CA LYS A 318 1.97 16.39 4.11
C LYS A 318 3.21 15.54 3.79
N TRP A 319 3.60 14.64 4.70
CA TRP A 319 4.69 13.69 4.44
C TRP A 319 4.28 12.53 3.49
N LEU A 320 2.98 12.37 3.20
CA LEU A 320 2.43 11.49 2.17
C LEU A 320 1.64 12.30 1.14
N ASN A 321 1.97 12.13 -0.13
CA ASN A 321 1.19 12.69 -1.22
C ASN A 321 0.48 11.58 -2.00
N GLU A 322 -0.77 11.81 -2.36
CA GLU A 322 -1.57 10.84 -3.13
C GLU A 322 -1.32 11.01 -4.63
N ILE A 323 -1.17 9.91 -5.36
CA ILE A 323 -0.97 9.93 -6.81
C ILE A 323 -2.33 9.83 -7.49
N PHE A 324 -2.93 10.97 -7.84
CA PHE A 324 -4.21 11.03 -8.56
C PHE A 324 -4.03 10.73 -10.04
N LEU A 325 -4.84 9.82 -10.57
CA LEU A 325 -4.88 9.45 -11.99
C LEU A 325 -6.31 9.57 -12.52
N THR A 326 -6.46 9.88 -13.81
CA THR A 326 -7.76 9.79 -14.52
C THR A 326 -7.59 8.90 -15.75
N PRO A 327 -7.60 7.57 -15.57
CA PRO A 327 -7.56 6.67 -16.72
C PRO A 327 -8.82 6.81 -17.56
N LEU A 328 -8.72 6.58 -18.86
CA LEU A 328 -9.89 6.45 -19.73
C LEU A 328 -10.17 4.98 -20.00
N TYR A 329 -11.39 4.56 -19.73
CA TYR A 329 -11.86 3.22 -20.04
C TYR A 329 -12.76 3.25 -21.27
N VAL A 330 -12.46 2.39 -22.23
CA VAL A 330 -13.14 2.26 -23.52
C VAL A 330 -13.81 0.90 -23.58
N TYR A 331 -15.06 0.85 -24.01
CA TYR A 331 -15.80 -0.38 -24.24
C TYR A 331 -16.31 -0.44 -25.67
N LEU A 332 -16.60 -1.65 -26.14
CA LEU A 332 -17.13 -1.87 -27.47
C LEU A 332 -18.67 -1.75 -27.45
N GLU A 333 -19.23 -0.86 -28.26
CA GLU A 333 -20.67 -0.65 -28.38
C GLU A 333 -21.14 -0.88 -29.83
N GLY A 334 -22.21 -1.64 -30.02
CA GLY A 334 -22.80 -1.85 -31.35
C GLY A 334 -23.64 -0.66 -31.82
N ASP A 335 -23.61 -0.33 -33.11
CA ASP A 335 -24.63 0.46 -33.79
C ASP A 335 -25.72 -0.48 -34.32
N CYS A 336 -26.69 -0.78 -33.46
CA CYS A 336 -27.73 -1.76 -33.73
C CYS A 336 -28.84 -1.20 -34.64
N ASP A 337 -28.80 0.07 -35.01
CA ASP A 337 -29.82 0.71 -35.84
C ASP A 337 -29.50 0.64 -37.34
N GLY A 338 -28.32 0.14 -37.71
CA GLY A 338 -27.88 -0.05 -39.10
C GLY A 338 -28.88 -0.83 -39.98
N HIS A 339 -28.91 -0.50 -41.27
CA HIS A 339 -29.82 -1.10 -42.26
C HIS A 339 -29.19 -2.22 -43.10
N THR A 340 -27.88 -2.14 -43.35
CA THR A 340 -27.13 -3.12 -44.16
C THR A 340 -26.17 -3.95 -43.33
N SER A 341 -25.71 -3.41 -42.21
CA SER A 341 -24.83 -4.11 -41.27
C SER A 341 -24.90 -3.48 -39.89
N ILE A 342 -24.44 -4.21 -38.88
CA ILE A 342 -24.27 -3.75 -37.50
C ILE A 342 -22.76 -3.60 -37.27
N GLY A 343 -22.30 -2.36 -37.10
CA GLY A 343 -20.92 -2.07 -36.72
C GLY A 343 -20.78 -2.03 -35.20
N PHE A 344 -19.60 -2.35 -34.68
CA PHE A 344 -19.23 -2.14 -33.29
C PHE A 344 -18.09 -1.13 -33.22
N GLU A 345 -18.27 -0.09 -32.39
CA GLU A 345 -17.34 1.03 -32.27
C GLU A 345 -16.91 1.24 -30.80
N PRO A 346 -15.65 1.65 -30.56
CA PRO A 346 -15.16 1.96 -29.23
C PRO A 346 -15.78 3.25 -28.68
N ARG A 347 -16.25 3.22 -27.43
CA ARG A 347 -16.77 4.40 -26.70
C ARG A 347 -16.20 4.49 -25.28
N ILE A 348 -16.07 5.71 -24.77
CA ILE A 348 -15.57 5.96 -23.41
C ILE A 348 -16.71 5.87 -22.39
N ILE A 349 -16.43 5.30 -21.23
CA ILE A 349 -17.42 5.14 -20.15
C ILE A 349 -17.30 6.16 -19.01
N ASN A 350 -16.12 6.72 -18.75
CA ASN A 350 -15.85 7.52 -17.54
C ASN A 350 -15.45 8.98 -17.80
N ALA A 351 -15.81 9.54 -18.96
CA ALA A 351 -15.57 10.93 -19.32
C ALA A 351 -16.62 11.92 -18.76
N GLY A 352 -17.67 11.42 -18.10
CA GLY A 352 -18.77 12.21 -17.57
C GLY A 352 -19.82 12.63 -18.61
N GLY A 353 -20.96 13.12 -18.12
CA GLY A 353 -22.05 13.62 -18.98
C GLY A 353 -22.75 12.53 -19.79
N THR A 354 -23.33 12.91 -20.93
CA THR A 354 -24.04 11.99 -21.84
C THR A 354 -23.12 11.01 -22.54
N PHE A 355 -21.82 11.30 -22.65
CA PHE A 355 -20.83 10.44 -23.29
C PHE A 355 -20.63 9.13 -22.53
N SER A 356 -20.80 9.15 -21.20
CA SER A 356 -20.69 7.99 -20.31
C SER A 356 -21.91 7.06 -20.32
N LYS A 357 -23.04 7.48 -20.93
CA LYS A 357 -24.25 6.66 -20.99
C LYS A 357 -24.21 5.67 -22.18
N PRO A 358 -24.69 4.43 -21.99
CA PRO A 358 -24.85 3.51 -23.10
C PRO A 358 -25.93 4.04 -24.05
N ARG A 359 -25.77 3.77 -25.35
CA ARG A 359 -26.74 4.12 -26.40
C ARG A 359 -28.05 3.35 -26.24
N TYR A 360 -27.95 2.12 -25.75
CA TYR A 360 -29.09 1.24 -25.49
C TYR A 360 -29.17 0.89 -24.01
N GLY A 361 -30.32 1.17 -23.40
CA GLY A 361 -30.66 0.80 -22.02
C GLY A 361 -31.64 -0.38 -21.94
N ASP A 362 -31.77 -1.16 -23.01
CA ASP A 362 -32.76 -2.24 -23.09
C ASP A 362 -32.58 -3.21 -21.91
N GLY A 363 -33.58 -3.28 -21.03
CA GLY A 363 -33.57 -4.13 -19.83
C GLY A 363 -32.93 -3.52 -18.57
N LEU A 364 -32.49 -2.26 -18.60
CA LEU A 364 -31.89 -1.56 -17.46
C LEU A 364 -32.72 -0.33 -17.06
N ASP A 365 -32.84 -0.08 -15.76
CA ASP A 365 -33.51 1.12 -15.24
C ASP A 365 -32.67 2.37 -15.54
N PRO A 366 -33.21 3.39 -16.25
CA PRO A 366 -32.52 4.65 -16.51
C PRO A 366 -32.00 5.35 -15.25
N ALA A 367 -32.72 5.26 -14.13
CA ALA A 367 -32.27 5.87 -12.87
C ALA A 367 -31.02 5.18 -12.32
N MET A 368 -30.92 3.85 -12.47
CA MET A 368 -29.74 3.08 -12.10
C MET A 368 -28.53 3.45 -12.99
N ILE A 369 -28.75 3.64 -14.29
CA ILE A 369 -27.69 4.08 -15.21
C ILE A 369 -27.14 5.44 -14.77
N ASP A 370 -28.01 6.40 -14.45
CA ASP A 370 -27.59 7.73 -14.00
C ASP A 370 -26.79 7.68 -12.68
N GLN A 371 -27.22 6.83 -11.74
CA GLN A 371 -26.48 6.59 -10.50
C GLN A 371 -25.10 5.97 -10.77
N LEU A 372 -25.02 4.95 -11.62
CA LEU A 372 -23.75 4.30 -11.97
C LEU A 372 -22.79 5.26 -12.68
N VAL A 373 -23.27 6.08 -13.62
CA VAL A 373 -22.46 7.10 -14.30
C VAL A 373 -21.80 8.06 -13.30
N ASN A 374 -22.55 8.50 -12.30
CA ASN A 374 -22.01 9.36 -11.23
C ASN A 374 -20.95 8.62 -10.39
N LEU A 375 -21.13 7.33 -10.14
CA LEU A 375 -20.23 6.51 -9.33
C LEU A 375 -19.01 5.96 -10.09
N ILE A 376 -18.99 5.99 -11.42
CA ILE A 376 -17.83 5.55 -12.23
C ILE A 376 -17.02 6.71 -12.82
N THR A 377 -17.56 7.94 -12.80
CA THR A 377 -16.85 9.16 -13.23
C THR A 377 -16.01 9.72 -12.07
N ASP A 378 -14.73 9.98 -12.31
CA ASP A 378 -13.85 10.57 -11.29
C ASP A 378 -14.30 12.01 -10.93
N PRO A 379 -14.33 12.38 -9.65
CA PRO A 379 -14.71 13.73 -9.22
C PRO A 379 -13.58 14.72 -9.50
N ASN A 380 -13.87 15.83 -10.17
CA ASN A 380 -12.84 16.79 -10.57
C ASN A 380 -12.35 17.71 -9.44
N ASP A 381 -13.13 17.90 -8.37
CA ASP A 381 -12.74 18.75 -7.23
C ASP A 381 -12.02 17.94 -6.15
N LEU A 382 -10.69 18.00 -6.19
CA LEU A 382 -9.78 17.34 -5.24
C LEU A 382 -9.60 18.12 -3.92
N ASN A 383 -10.24 19.28 -3.77
CA ASN A 383 -10.21 20.04 -2.51
C ASN A 383 -11.24 19.51 -1.51
N ALA A 384 -12.32 18.87 -2.00
CA ALA A 384 -13.31 18.24 -1.16
C ALA A 384 -12.78 16.89 -0.61
N PRO A 385 -12.67 16.69 0.72
CA PRO A 385 -12.11 15.48 1.31
C PRO A 385 -12.80 14.19 0.87
N ALA A 386 -14.14 14.22 0.80
CA ALA A 386 -14.94 13.09 0.33
C ALA A 386 -14.65 12.72 -1.13
N ASN A 387 -14.37 13.70 -2.00
CA ASN A 387 -14.06 13.44 -3.41
C ASN A 387 -12.70 12.78 -3.57
N ARG A 388 -11.71 13.15 -2.75
CA ARG A 388 -10.36 12.53 -2.77
C ARG A 388 -10.43 11.03 -2.52
N LEU A 389 -11.25 10.61 -1.54
CA LEU A 389 -11.44 9.19 -1.24
C LEU A 389 -11.96 8.40 -2.44
N TRP A 390 -12.87 8.99 -3.24
CA TRP A 390 -13.46 8.35 -4.40
C TRP A 390 -12.66 8.49 -5.69
N HIS A 391 -11.66 9.35 -5.75
CA HIS A 391 -10.85 9.56 -6.95
C HIS A 391 -9.95 8.35 -7.22
N THR A 392 -9.68 8.05 -8.49
CA THR A 392 -8.74 7.00 -8.87
C THR A 392 -7.30 7.33 -8.44
N THR A 393 -6.61 6.35 -7.84
CA THR A 393 -5.19 6.44 -7.43
C THR A 393 -4.47 5.12 -7.64
N VAL A 394 -3.14 5.13 -7.74
CA VAL A 394 -2.30 3.92 -7.63
C VAL A 394 -1.63 3.78 -6.27
N GLY A 395 -1.86 4.73 -5.37
CA GLY A 395 -1.25 4.79 -4.06
C GLY A 395 -0.67 6.17 -3.72
N TYR A 396 0.19 6.15 -2.71
CA TYR A 396 0.82 7.31 -2.10
C TYR A 396 2.33 7.27 -2.30
N GLU A 397 2.90 8.45 -2.48
CA GLU A 397 4.33 8.68 -2.49
C GLU A 397 4.76 9.39 -1.20
N LYS A 398 5.86 8.93 -0.61
CA LYS A 398 6.42 9.55 0.59
C LYS A 398 7.29 10.75 0.22
N ASN A 399 7.02 11.90 0.83
CA ASN A 399 7.85 13.09 0.68
C ASN A 399 9.24 12.86 1.31
N PRO A 400 10.34 12.93 0.54
CA PRO A 400 11.69 12.70 1.05
C PRO A 400 12.16 13.73 2.08
N TRP A 401 11.64 14.96 2.00
CA TRP A 401 12.05 16.08 2.86
C TRP A 401 11.41 16.02 4.25
N CYS A 402 10.41 15.15 4.44
CA CYS A 402 9.81 14.84 5.72
C CYS A 402 10.37 13.53 6.27
N ALA A 403 11.44 13.62 7.06
CA ALA A 403 12.05 12.44 7.66
C ALA A 403 11.20 11.92 8.83
N ALA A 404 10.86 10.64 8.83
CA ALA A 404 10.33 9.97 10.00
C ALA A 404 11.47 9.70 10.98
N TYR A 405 11.44 10.31 12.16
CA TYR A 405 12.34 9.99 13.26
C TYR A 405 11.74 10.44 14.60
N VAL A 406 12.26 9.86 15.67
CA VAL A 406 11.90 10.19 17.05
C VAL A 406 13.14 10.67 17.78
N GLY A 407 12.97 11.73 18.57
CA GLY A 407 13.97 12.25 19.50
C GLY A 407 13.50 12.07 20.94
N VAL A 408 14.43 11.74 21.84
CA VAL A 408 14.17 11.74 23.28
C VAL A 408 15.23 12.59 23.96
N GLN A 409 14.80 13.48 24.85
CA GLN A 409 15.68 14.25 25.71
C GLN A 409 15.29 14.01 27.16
N ALA A 410 16.27 13.69 27.99
CA ALA A 410 16.08 13.62 29.42
C ALA A 410 17.12 14.43 30.18
N THR A 411 16.71 14.97 31.33
CA THR A 411 17.59 15.68 32.25
C THR A 411 17.42 15.12 33.66
N THR A 412 18.52 14.90 34.38
CA THR A 412 18.51 14.50 35.80
C THR A 412 19.57 15.25 36.59
N SER A 413 19.36 15.42 37.90
CA SER A 413 20.34 16.01 38.82
C SER A 413 20.64 15.05 39.97
N PRO A 414 21.37 13.94 39.74
CA PRO A 414 21.63 12.96 40.78
C PRO A 414 22.46 13.55 41.94
N LYS A 415 22.13 13.16 43.18
CA LYS A 415 22.86 13.58 44.38
C LYS A 415 24.15 12.78 44.52
N ILE A 416 25.29 13.46 44.43
CA ILE A 416 26.62 12.86 44.57
C ILE A 416 27.14 13.08 46.00
N PRO A 417 27.44 12.03 46.78
CA PRO A 417 27.68 12.12 48.23
C PRO A 417 28.81 13.06 48.68
N PHE A 418 29.88 13.21 47.90
CA PHE A 418 31.05 14.01 48.28
C PHE A 418 31.34 15.17 47.32
N SER A 419 30.36 15.59 46.51
CA SER A 419 30.55 16.67 45.53
C SER A 419 30.61 18.04 46.22
N PRO A 420 31.70 18.82 46.08
CA PRO A 420 31.78 20.17 46.62
C PRO A 420 30.88 21.17 45.86
N PHE A 421 30.37 20.80 44.68
CA PHE A 421 29.55 21.64 43.80
C PHE A 421 28.04 21.31 43.87
N GLY A 422 27.62 20.39 44.75
CA GLY A 422 26.22 19.96 44.84
C GLY A 422 25.80 19.02 43.70
N ALA A 423 24.49 19.01 43.38
CA ALA A 423 23.91 18.18 42.32
C ALA A 423 24.30 18.71 40.93
N VAL A 424 24.82 17.83 40.06
CA VAL A 424 25.23 18.18 38.69
C VAL A 424 24.09 17.84 37.73
N LYS A 425 23.66 18.81 36.93
CA LYS A 425 22.64 18.61 35.89
C LYS A 425 23.25 17.81 34.73
N LEU A 426 22.71 16.62 34.49
CA LEU A 426 23.04 15.76 33.36
C LEU A 426 21.92 15.88 32.33
N THR A 427 22.28 16.01 31.05
CA THR A 427 21.34 15.99 29.93
C THR A 427 21.82 14.95 28.93
N ALA A 428 20.90 14.10 28.48
CA ALA A 428 21.11 13.10 27.46
C ALA A 428 20.08 13.28 26.35
N ARG A 429 20.50 13.01 25.11
CA ARG A 429 19.68 13.09 23.90
C ARG A 429 19.97 11.89 23.03
N ALA A 430 18.94 11.36 22.41
CA ALA A 430 19.08 10.32 21.41
C ALA A 430 18.04 10.49 20.30
N PHE A 431 18.43 10.08 19.10
CA PHE A 431 17.57 10.08 17.92
C PHE A 431 17.60 8.70 17.27
N ALA A 432 16.43 8.22 16.89
CA ALA A 432 16.26 6.97 16.18
C ALA A 432 15.28 7.16 15.03
N LYS A 433 15.48 6.42 13.93
CA LYS A 433 14.61 6.50 12.77
C LYS A 433 14.29 5.14 12.13
N PRO A 434 13.09 4.99 11.56
CA PRO A 434 12.79 3.92 10.62
C PRO A 434 13.73 3.95 9.39
N PHE A 435 14.19 2.80 8.92
CA PHE A 435 15.04 2.66 7.73
C PHE A 435 14.79 1.36 6.95
N GLY A 436 15.14 1.32 5.67
CA GLY A 436 15.11 0.11 4.84
C GLY A 436 13.75 -0.24 4.23
N GLY A 437 12.65 0.25 4.81
CA GLY A 437 11.31 0.15 4.22
C GLY A 437 11.06 1.15 3.09
N ARG A 438 10.03 0.88 2.30
CA ARG A 438 9.65 1.64 1.11
C ARG A 438 8.14 1.88 1.07
N ILE A 439 7.76 3.14 0.92
CA ILE A 439 6.39 3.59 0.64
C ILE A 439 6.48 4.34 -0.69
N GLY A 440 6.07 3.72 -1.78
CA GLY A 440 6.32 4.26 -3.11
C GLY A 440 5.43 3.62 -4.17
N PRO A 441 5.81 3.74 -5.46
CA PRO A 441 6.90 4.57 -5.98
C PRO A 441 6.57 6.08 -5.89
N TRP A 442 7.56 6.94 -6.07
CA TRP A 442 7.26 8.29 -6.54
C TRP A 442 6.72 8.23 -7.97
N TYR A 443 5.93 9.22 -8.37
CA TYR A 443 5.46 9.25 -9.74
C TYR A 443 6.58 9.66 -10.71
N TYR A 444 7.39 10.66 -10.35
CA TYR A 444 8.59 11.09 -11.06
C TYR A 444 9.86 10.74 -10.28
N ARG A 445 10.99 10.66 -10.98
CA ARG A 445 12.30 10.31 -10.39
C ARG A 445 12.87 11.34 -9.41
N GLU A 446 12.44 12.58 -9.51
CA GLU A 446 12.97 13.69 -8.72
C GLU A 446 11.88 14.31 -7.84
N TRP A 447 12.31 14.90 -6.73
CA TRP A 447 11.46 15.66 -5.82
C TRP A 447 12.19 16.94 -5.38
N PRO A 448 11.95 18.06 -6.08
CA PRO A 448 12.53 19.36 -5.71
C PRO A 448 12.15 19.76 -4.28
N GLN A 449 13.08 20.37 -3.55
CA GLN A 449 12.81 20.81 -2.18
C GLN A 449 11.63 21.80 -2.13
N GLY A 450 10.70 21.57 -1.19
CA GLY A 450 9.50 22.40 -1.03
C GLY A 450 8.36 22.09 -2.00
N ALA A 451 8.56 21.19 -2.98
CA ALA A 451 7.48 20.70 -3.82
C ALA A 451 6.51 19.82 -3.00
N ALA A 452 5.21 19.93 -3.27
CA ALA A 452 4.17 19.13 -2.61
C ALA A 452 4.13 17.67 -3.09
N ALA A 453 4.75 17.38 -4.24
CA ALA A 453 4.73 16.09 -4.92
C ALA A 453 6.02 15.90 -5.73
N SER A 454 6.33 14.67 -6.13
CA SER A 454 7.45 14.42 -7.06
C SER A 454 7.23 15.18 -8.37
N GLN A 455 8.29 15.66 -9.01
CA GLN A 455 8.24 16.40 -10.28
C GLN A 455 9.38 15.94 -11.21
N GLY A 456 9.24 16.19 -12.50
CA GLY A 456 10.28 15.85 -13.49
C GLY A 456 9.69 15.40 -14.82
N ALA A 457 10.56 15.10 -15.78
CA ALA A 457 10.15 14.57 -17.08
C ALA A 457 9.98 13.04 -17.05
N ASP A 458 10.87 12.34 -16.33
CA ASP A 458 10.92 10.88 -16.31
C ASP A 458 10.01 10.29 -15.22
N LYS A 459 8.97 9.55 -15.65
CA LYS A 459 8.14 8.76 -14.76
C LYS A 459 8.91 7.52 -14.27
N ILE A 460 8.69 7.12 -13.01
CA ILE A 460 9.20 5.84 -12.51
C ILE A 460 8.42 4.67 -13.12
N ASP A 461 7.09 4.80 -13.20
CA ASP A 461 6.23 3.90 -13.95
C ASP A 461 5.79 4.59 -15.24
N PRO A 462 6.49 4.35 -16.38
CA PRO A 462 6.19 5.01 -17.64
C PRO A 462 4.82 4.62 -18.21
N ASN A 463 4.27 3.46 -17.82
CA ASN A 463 3.00 2.94 -18.32
C ASN A 463 1.79 3.52 -17.58
N LEU A 464 1.99 4.22 -16.45
CA LEU A 464 0.86 4.85 -15.76
C LEU A 464 0.26 6.00 -16.57
N PRO A 465 -1.09 6.16 -16.48
CA PRO A 465 -1.76 7.37 -16.93
C PRO A 465 -1.12 8.64 -16.37
N PRO A 466 -1.25 9.80 -17.06
CA PRO A 466 -0.86 11.10 -16.52
C PRO A 466 -1.45 11.35 -15.13
N ARG A 467 -0.61 11.89 -14.24
CA ARG A 467 -1.05 12.46 -12.97
C ARG A 467 -1.97 13.65 -13.24
N MET A 468 -3.07 13.72 -12.50
CA MET A 468 -3.95 14.89 -12.49
C MET A 468 -3.48 15.93 -11.47
N VAL A 469 -3.58 17.21 -11.84
CA VAL A 469 -3.50 18.34 -10.91
C VAL A 469 -4.90 18.93 -10.75
N SER A 470 -5.25 19.34 -9.53
CA SER A 470 -6.56 19.94 -9.24
C SER A 470 -6.85 21.13 -10.16
N GLY A 471 -7.99 21.09 -10.86
CA GLY A 471 -8.43 22.15 -11.76
C GLY A 471 -7.93 22.04 -13.21
N GLU A 472 -7.10 21.03 -13.54
CA GLU A 472 -6.75 20.72 -14.92
C GLU A 472 -7.88 19.95 -15.61
N ALA A 473 -8.17 20.31 -16.87
CA ALA A 473 -9.12 19.56 -17.68
C ALA A 473 -8.53 18.18 -18.02
N PRO A 474 -9.36 17.12 -18.05
CA PRO A 474 -8.88 15.80 -18.43
C PRO A 474 -8.28 15.83 -19.85
N PRO A 475 -7.16 15.13 -20.09
CA PRO A 475 -6.47 15.12 -21.37
C PRO A 475 -7.34 14.56 -22.52
N ALA A 476 -7.05 14.99 -23.75
CA ALA A 476 -7.85 14.64 -24.93
C ALA A 476 -7.82 13.13 -25.26
N VAL A 477 -8.99 12.62 -25.65
CA VAL A 477 -9.41 11.21 -25.82
C VAL A 477 -8.56 10.33 -26.77
N SER A 478 -7.63 10.88 -27.55
CA SER A 478 -6.93 10.14 -28.62
C SER A 478 -5.58 9.53 -28.24
N ASN A 479 -5.17 9.59 -26.96
CA ASN A 479 -3.82 9.19 -26.55
C ASN A 479 -3.83 7.86 -25.77
N ASP A 480 -3.13 6.84 -26.29
CA ASP A 480 -2.96 5.51 -25.67
C ASP A 480 -2.32 5.58 -24.26
N SER A 481 -1.62 6.68 -23.95
CA SER A 481 -1.10 6.95 -22.61
C SER A 481 -2.17 7.19 -21.54
N LEU A 482 -3.43 7.40 -21.91
CA LEU A 482 -4.54 7.58 -20.97
C LEU A 482 -5.20 6.25 -20.56
N GLN A 483 -4.89 5.16 -21.25
CA GLN A 483 -5.47 3.86 -20.94
C GLN A 483 -4.89 3.29 -19.64
N ALA A 484 -5.71 2.54 -18.91
CA ALA A 484 -5.25 1.85 -17.71
C ALA A 484 -4.17 0.80 -18.06
N ASP A 485 -3.01 0.95 -17.43
CA ASP A 485 -1.84 0.08 -17.57
C ASP A 485 -0.90 0.26 -16.37
N PHE A 486 0.12 -0.59 -16.26
CA PHE A 486 1.16 -0.53 -15.23
C PHE A 486 2.44 -1.27 -15.65
N SER A 487 3.58 -0.85 -15.10
CA SER A 487 4.88 -1.52 -15.28
C SER A 487 5.02 -2.78 -14.43
N ARG A 488 5.54 -3.86 -15.03
CA ARG A 488 5.75 -5.17 -14.37
C ARG A 488 7.13 -5.30 -13.71
N TYR A 489 8.10 -4.53 -14.19
CA TYR A 489 9.46 -4.46 -13.66
C TYR A 489 10.02 -3.04 -13.86
N THR A 490 11.12 -2.72 -13.17
CA THR A 490 11.75 -1.40 -13.27
C THR A 490 12.25 -1.13 -14.69
N GLY A 491 11.77 -0.04 -15.30
CA GLY A 491 12.12 0.35 -16.67
C GLY A 491 11.26 -0.27 -17.76
N ASP A 492 10.25 -1.08 -17.43
CA ASP A 492 9.30 -1.66 -18.37
C ASP A 492 8.59 -0.56 -19.17
N GLN A 493 8.74 -0.54 -20.51
CA GLN A 493 8.11 0.44 -21.41
C GLN A 493 6.84 -0.10 -22.07
N ILE A 494 6.46 -1.34 -21.78
CA ILE A 494 5.37 -2.06 -22.45
C ILE A 494 4.21 -2.29 -21.48
N GLY A 495 4.52 -2.68 -20.24
CA GLY A 495 3.51 -2.97 -19.24
C GLY A 495 2.63 -4.17 -19.64
N THR A 496 1.32 -4.03 -19.41
CA THR A 496 0.33 -5.08 -19.70
C THR A 496 -0.06 -5.17 -21.16
N LYS A 497 0.42 -4.27 -22.02
CA LYS A 497 0.33 -4.36 -23.50
C LYS A 497 1.21 -5.45 -24.10
N SER A 498 1.98 -6.14 -23.26
CA SER A 498 2.87 -7.21 -23.71
C SER A 498 2.11 -8.36 -24.37
N THR A 499 2.52 -8.70 -25.58
CA THR A 499 2.01 -9.85 -26.33
C THR A 499 2.25 -11.17 -25.60
N LEU A 500 3.37 -11.30 -24.87
CA LEU A 500 3.62 -12.41 -23.95
C LEU A 500 2.60 -12.47 -22.82
N SER A 501 2.43 -11.38 -22.06
CA SER A 501 1.49 -11.36 -20.93
C SER A 501 0.06 -11.61 -21.38
N MET A 502 -0.40 -10.92 -22.43
CA MET A 502 -1.73 -11.11 -23.01
C MET A 502 -1.92 -12.54 -23.53
N GLY A 503 -0.93 -13.09 -24.24
CA GLY A 503 -1.00 -14.46 -24.77
C GLY A 503 -1.14 -15.51 -23.67
N GLN A 504 -0.27 -15.48 -22.66
CA GLN A 504 -0.28 -16.47 -21.57
C GLN A 504 -1.51 -16.34 -20.66
N VAL A 505 -1.90 -15.11 -20.31
CA VAL A 505 -3.05 -14.87 -19.43
C VAL A 505 -4.35 -15.27 -20.14
N THR A 506 -4.55 -14.85 -21.38
CA THR A 506 -5.75 -15.22 -22.16
C THR A 506 -5.81 -16.72 -22.45
N SER A 507 -4.66 -17.37 -22.69
CA SER A 507 -4.61 -18.83 -22.80
C SER A 507 -5.18 -19.52 -21.56
N ALA A 508 -4.81 -19.06 -20.37
CA ALA A 508 -5.31 -19.62 -19.11
C ALA A 508 -6.81 -19.30 -18.88
N ILE A 509 -7.27 -18.10 -19.24
CA ILE A 509 -8.69 -17.71 -19.20
C ILE A 509 -9.52 -18.69 -20.03
N TRP A 510 -9.14 -18.89 -21.29
CA TRP A 510 -9.85 -19.79 -22.18
C TRP A 510 -9.78 -21.23 -21.66
N GLN A 511 -8.60 -21.79 -21.39
CA GLN A 511 -8.44 -23.19 -20.98
C GLN A 511 -9.31 -23.58 -19.77
N ARG A 512 -9.55 -22.65 -18.83
CA ARG A 512 -10.31 -22.92 -17.61
C ARG A 512 -11.81 -22.65 -17.73
N ASN A 513 -12.26 -21.95 -18.78
CA ASN A 513 -13.64 -21.49 -18.91
C ASN A 513 -14.24 -21.76 -20.32
N GLN A 514 -13.75 -22.77 -21.05
CA GLN A 514 -14.32 -23.14 -22.35
C GLN A 514 -15.70 -23.78 -22.20
N PRO A 515 -16.59 -23.68 -23.20
CA PRO A 515 -17.79 -24.51 -23.27
C PRO A 515 -17.48 -26.01 -23.09
N PRO A 516 -18.22 -26.75 -22.23
CA PRO A 516 -19.44 -26.35 -21.50
C PRO A 516 -19.20 -25.75 -20.10
N THR A 517 -17.96 -25.56 -19.67
CA THR A 517 -17.59 -24.99 -18.35
C THR A 517 -17.43 -23.48 -18.40
N GLN A 518 -18.33 -22.78 -19.10
CA GLN A 518 -18.29 -21.32 -19.22
C GLN A 518 -18.39 -20.65 -17.85
N ALA A 519 -17.72 -19.52 -17.69
CA ALA A 519 -17.84 -18.69 -16.51
C ALA A 519 -19.23 -18.06 -16.45
N LYS A 520 -19.87 -18.16 -15.28
CA LYS A 520 -21.15 -17.50 -15.07
C LYS A 520 -20.95 -16.02 -14.80
N TRP A 521 -21.69 -15.17 -15.51
CA TRP A 521 -21.67 -13.73 -15.21
C TRP A 521 -22.12 -13.42 -13.77
N ASP A 522 -22.99 -14.26 -13.23
CA ASP A 522 -23.50 -14.16 -11.86
C ASP A 522 -22.42 -14.17 -10.78
N TYR A 523 -21.20 -14.65 -11.09
CA TYR A 523 -20.07 -14.63 -10.17
C TYR A 523 -19.66 -13.23 -9.72
N TYR A 524 -20.03 -12.21 -10.50
CA TYR A 524 -19.78 -10.81 -10.17
C TYR A 524 -20.99 -10.11 -9.56
N ASN A 525 -22.12 -10.80 -9.34
CA ASN A 525 -23.37 -10.16 -8.89
C ASN A 525 -23.27 -9.45 -7.53
N HIS A 526 -22.38 -9.92 -6.66
CA HIS A 526 -22.16 -9.34 -5.35
C HIS A 526 -21.38 -8.00 -5.39
N LEU A 527 -20.79 -7.61 -6.53
CA LEU A 527 -20.02 -6.36 -6.65
C LEU A 527 -20.90 -5.10 -6.76
N ILE A 528 -22.20 -5.26 -7.05
CA ILE A 528 -23.20 -4.18 -7.05
C ILE A 528 -24.32 -4.64 -6.13
N SER A 529 -24.06 -4.68 -4.83
CA SER A 529 -25.11 -4.81 -3.81
C SER A 529 -25.57 -3.43 -3.33
N SER A 530 -26.78 -3.35 -2.77
CA SER A 530 -27.31 -2.12 -2.15
C SER A 530 -26.51 -1.66 -0.93
N THR A 531 -25.62 -2.50 -0.41
CA THR A 531 -24.69 -2.19 0.67
C THR A 531 -23.33 -1.83 0.07
N ASP A 532 -22.83 -0.62 0.38
CA ASP A 532 -21.47 -0.16 0.07
C ASP A 532 -20.49 -1.23 0.57
N LEU A 533 -19.40 -1.49 -0.16
CA LEU A 533 -18.30 -2.27 0.36
C LEU A 533 -17.85 -1.74 1.74
N SER A 534 -17.94 -0.44 2.03
CA SER A 534 -17.64 0.10 3.36
C SER A 534 -18.61 -0.33 4.48
N ASP A 535 -19.72 -1.01 4.17
CA ASP A 535 -20.67 -1.51 5.16
C ASP A 535 -20.03 -2.62 6.02
N PRO A 536 -20.04 -2.54 7.36
CA PRO A 536 -19.55 -3.60 8.23
C PRO A 536 -20.20 -4.98 8.00
N ALA A 537 -21.41 -5.01 7.43
CA ALA A 537 -22.12 -6.23 7.04
C ALA A 537 -21.65 -6.80 5.69
N SER A 538 -20.87 -6.05 4.92
CA SER A 538 -20.31 -6.51 3.65
C SER A 538 -19.27 -7.61 3.84
N THR A 539 -19.22 -8.54 2.88
CA THR A 539 -18.17 -9.57 2.84
C THR A 539 -16.78 -8.99 2.60
N GLY A 540 -16.70 -7.78 2.05
CA GLY A 540 -15.46 -7.07 1.75
C GLY A 540 -14.66 -7.65 0.57
N ASP A 541 -15.23 -8.62 -0.14
CA ASP A 541 -14.58 -9.34 -1.23
C ASP A 541 -14.98 -8.73 -2.58
N ILE A 542 -13.98 -8.42 -3.40
CA ILE A 542 -14.15 -7.82 -4.72
C ILE A 542 -13.83 -8.77 -5.87
N LEU A 543 -13.44 -10.01 -5.57
CA LEU A 543 -13.08 -11.03 -6.56
C LEU A 543 -14.30 -11.86 -6.98
N ALA A 544 -14.18 -12.58 -8.09
CA ALA A 544 -15.24 -13.48 -8.55
C ALA A 544 -15.63 -14.49 -7.46
N TRP A 545 -16.95 -14.70 -7.28
CA TRP A 545 -17.47 -15.62 -6.27
C TRP A 545 -18.83 -16.20 -6.65
N ASP A 546 -19.00 -17.52 -6.52
CA ASP A 546 -20.32 -18.14 -6.66
C ASP A 546 -21.14 -17.93 -5.38
N SER A 547 -21.94 -16.87 -5.37
CA SER A 547 -22.81 -16.53 -4.23
C SER A 547 -23.90 -17.57 -3.97
N GLN A 548 -24.34 -18.33 -4.98
CA GLN A 548 -25.38 -19.35 -4.81
C GLN A 548 -24.78 -20.64 -4.22
N GLY A 549 -23.62 -21.05 -4.72
CA GLY A 549 -22.89 -22.22 -4.23
C GLY A 549 -21.99 -21.96 -3.03
N ASN A 550 -21.81 -20.71 -2.64
CA ASN A 550 -20.86 -20.23 -1.62
C ASN A 550 -19.45 -20.83 -1.77
N LYS A 551 -18.87 -20.74 -2.97
CA LYS A 551 -17.59 -21.37 -3.31
C LYS A 551 -16.74 -20.53 -4.27
N THR A 552 -15.44 -20.84 -4.30
CA THR A 552 -14.49 -20.28 -5.28
C THR A 552 -14.79 -20.78 -6.71
N VAL A 553 -14.36 -20.00 -7.71
CA VAL A 553 -14.56 -20.23 -9.14
C VAL A 553 -13.24 -19.99 -9.90
N ALA A 554 -13.09 -20.60 -11.08
CA ALA A 554 -11.85 -20.51 -11.86
C ALA A 554 -11.43 -19.06 -12.19
N LEU A 555 -12.38 -18.15 -12.39
CA LEU A 555 -12.08 -16.72 -12.58
C LEU A 555 -11.44 -16.08 -11.34
N ARG A 556 -11.85 -16.49 -10.12
CA ARG A 556 -11.23 -16.01 -8.88
C ARG A 556 -9.77 -16.40 -8.83
N ASP A 557 -9.48 -17.65 -9.18
CA ASP A 557 -8.13 -18.19 -9.15
C ASP A 557 -7.21 -17.45 -10.14
N LEU A 558 -7.74 -17.10 -11.32
CA LEU A 558 -7.05 -16.28 -12.32
C LEU A 558 -6.81 -14.84 -11.84
N GLU A 559 -7.79 -14.24 -11.17
CA GLU A 559 -7.68 -12.90 -10.57
C GLU A 559 -6.61 -12.87 -9.48
N ILE A 560 -6.65 -13.82 -8.52
CA ILE A 560 -5.65 -13.95 -7.44
C ILE A 560 -4.25 -14.12 -8.02
N ALA A 561 -4.10 -14.99 -9.02
CA ALA A 561 -2.81 -15.26 -9.62
C ALA A 561 -2.21 -14.05 -10.35
N PHE A 562 -3.04 -13.15 -10.89
CA PHE A 562 -2.51 -12.00 -11.63
C PHE A 562 -2.03 -10.87 -10.71
N VAL A 563 -2.67 -10.70 -9.54
CA VAL A 563 -2.38 -9.61 -8.60
C VAL A 563 -1.18 -9.88 -7.69
N ILE A 564 -0.59 -11.07 -7.75
CA ILE A 564 0.61 -11.39 -6.97
C ILE A 564 1.75 -10.39 -7.24
N PRO A 565 2.69 -10.21 -6.30
CA PRO A 565 3.78 -9.25 -6.46
C PRO A 565 4.64 -9.56 -7.70
N ASP A 566 5.01 -8.50 -8.41
CA ASP A 566 6.02 -8.54 -9.47
C ASP A 566 7.32 -7.82 -9.04
N GLN A 567 8.32 -7.83 -9.91
CA GLN A 567 9.61 -7.18 -9.66
C GLN A 567 9.48 -5.68 -9.43
N PHE A 568 8.50 -5.01 -10.07
CA PHE A 568 8.23 -3.60 -9.81
C PHE A 568 7.72 -3.41 -8.38
N ASP A 569 6.75 -4.23 -7.96
CA ASP A 569 6.13 -4.15 -6.64
C ASP A 569 7.18 -4.30 -5.52
N ILE A 570 8.02 -5.34 -5.54
CA ILE A 570 9.07 -5.53 -4.51
C ILE A 570 10.18 -4.48 -4.56
N THR A 571 10.34 -3.77 -5.68
CA THR A 571 11.32 -2.69 -5.80
C THR A 571 10.85 -1.44 -5.06
N TYR A 572 9.55 -1.11 -5.14
CA TYR A 572 9.04 0.18 -4.63
C TYR A 572 8.15 0.08 -3.39
N TYR A 573 7.64 -1.10 -3.05
CA TYR A 573 6.78 -1.31 -1.89
C TYR A 573 7.43 -2.27 -0.89
N SER A 574 7.23 -2.00 0.39
CA SER A 574 7.44 -3.00 1.44
C SER A 574 6.20 -3.86 1.61
N ILE A 575 6.31 -5.11 1.19
CA ILE A 575 5.20 -6.07 1.21
C ILE A 575 5.38 -6.98 2.40
N GLU A 576 4.43 -6.96 3.34
CA GLU A 576 4.29 -7.99 4.37
C GLU A 576 3.58 -9.24 3.82
N PRO A 577 4.25 -10.41 3.75
CA PRO A 577 3.64 -11.65 3.28
C PRO A 577 2.51 -12.16 4.18
N ASP A 578 2.49 -11.79 5.47
CA ASP A 578 1.47 -12.20 6.45
C ASP A 578 0.83 -10.98 7.13
N PHE A 579 0.19 -10.13 6.33
CA PHE A 579 -0.40 -8.88 6.81
C PHE A 579 -1.56 -9.12 7.79
N TRP A 580 -2.33 -10.20 7.58
CA TRP A 580 -3.48 -10.53 8.41
C TRP A 580 -3.11 -10.62 9.90
N ARG A 581 -2.09 -11.42 10.21
CA ARG A 581 -1.69 -11.71 11.59
C ARG A 581 -0.88 -10.57 12.21
N ASN A 582 -0.01 -9.92 11.44
CA ASN A 582 0.88 -8.89 11.94
C ASN A 582 0.16 -7.56 12.19
N TYR A 583 -0.83 -7.22 11.35
CA TYR A 583 -1.44 -5.89 11.34
C TYR A 583 -2.98 -5.92 11.31
N ALA A 584 -3.61 -6.66 10.39
CA ALA A 584 -5.05 -6.52 10.13
C ALA A 584 -5.92 -6.80 11.36
N VAL A 585 -5.64 -7.89 12.09
CA VAL A 585 -6.41 -8.24 13.31
C VAL A 585 -6.30 -7.17 14.39
N ARG A 586 -5.13 -6.55 14.57
CA ARG A 586 -4.91 -5.49 15.57
C ARG A 586 -5.66 -4.22 15.17
N LEU A 587 -5.60 -3.86 13.89
CA LEU A 587 -6.34 -2.73 13.33
C LEU A 587 -7.86 -2.91 13.47
N MET A 588 -8.39 -4.11 13.22
CA MET A 588 -9.82 -4.42 13.38
C MET A 588 -10.31 -4.30 14.82
N ASN A 589 -9.42 -4.47 15.80
CA ASN A 589 -9.76 -4.41 17.22
C ASN A 589 -9.75 -2.97 17.79
N ARG A 590 -9.39 -1.97 16.99
CA ARG A 590 -9.38 -0.59 17.46
C ARG A 590 -10.76 0.05 17.34
N ASP A 591 -11.16 0.74 18.39
CA ASP A 591 -12.46 1.41 18.47
C ASP A 591 -12.62 2.54 17.43
N ASP A 592 -11.53 3.19 17.03
CA ASP A 592 -11.56 4.27 16.04
C ASP A 592 -11.78 3.77 14.60
N PHE A 593 -11.53 2.50 14.34
CA PHE A 593 -11.88 1.84 13.07
C PHE A 593 -13.27 1.18 13.09
N ALA A 594 -14.09 1.34 14.14
CA ALA A 594 -15.39 0.66 14.23
C ALA A 594 -16.34 0.95 13.05
N ASN A 595 -16.21 2.12 12.42
CA ASN A 595 -17.01 2.53 11.24
C ASN A 595 -16.27 2.39 9.90
N THR A 596 -15.03 1.88 9.92
CA THR A 596 -14.18 1.72 8.73
C THR A 596 -13.88 0.24 8.56
N GLN A 597 -14.25 -0.34 7.41
CA GLN A 597 -13.97 -1.76 7.20
C GLN A 597 -12.48 -1.99 6.91
N VAL A 598 -11.71 -2.33 7.94
CA VAL A 598 -10.37 -2.90 7.80
C VAL A 598 -10.49 -4.28 7.17
N ARG A 599 -9.62 -4.60 6.20
CA ARG A 599 -9.63 -5.85 5.44
C ARG A 599 -8.24 -6.44 5.35
N GLY A 600 -8.18 -7.75 5.12
CA GLY A 600 -6.94 -8.43 4.75
C GLY A 600 -6.50 -8.12 3.31
N ASP A 601 -5.62 -8.99 2.81
CA ASP A 601 -5.18 -8.97 1.43
C ASP A 601 -6.30 -9.32 0.45
N LEU A 602 -6.12 -9.01 -0.83
CA LEU A 602 -7.09 -9.39 -1.87
C LEU A 602 -7.37 -10.89 -1.83
N GLY A 603 -8.64 -11.26 -1.94
CA GLY A 603 -9.12 -12.62 -1.71
C GLY A 603 -9.63 -12.86 -0.28
N TYR A 604 -9.45 -11.90 0.63
CA TYR A 604 -10.15 -11.84 1.90
C TYR A 604 -11.68 -11.83 1.69
N ARG A 605 -12.40 -12.69 2.44
CA ARG A 605 -13.86 -12.72 2.45
C ARG A 605 -14.37 -13.01 3.86
N LYS A 606 -15.04 -12.03 4.47
CA LYS A 606 -15.66 -12.16 5.79
C LYS A 606 -16.78 -13.22 5.77
N GLY A 607 -16.77 -14.13 6.75
CA GLY A 607 -17.80 -15.16 6.91
C GLY A 607 -17.60 -16.42 6.04
N ALA A 608 -16.51 -16.50 5.27
CA ALA A 608 -16.23 -17.62 4.36
C ALA A 608 -15.34 -18.72 4.97
N GLY A 609 -14.87 -18.53 6.21
CA GLY A 609 -13.94 -19.44 6.87
C GLY A 609 -12.52 -19.44 6.27
N GLN A 610 -11.66 -20.29 6.82
CA GLN A 610 -10.27 -20.46 6.40
C GLN A 610 -10.17 -21.15 5.03
N PRO A 611 -9.27 -20.72 4.11
CA PRO A 611 -8.26 -19.65 4.27
C PRO A 611 -8.77 -18.24 3.90
N TYR A 612 -10.00 -18.08 3.43
CA TYR A 612 -10.50 -16.82 2.89
C TYR A 612 -10.64 -15.70 3.93
N GLU A 613 -10.90 -16.02 5.19
CA GLU A 613 -10.96 -15.02 6.26
C GLU A 613 -9.60 -14.52 6.72
N SER A 614 -8.50 -15.21 6.39
CA SER A 614 -7.14 -14.78 6.73
C SER A 614 -6.22 -14.81 5.53
N MET A 615 -6.77 -14.53 4.34
CA MET A 615 -6.00 -14.52 3.11
C MET A 615 -4.84 -13.53 3.22
N THR A 616 -3.65 -14.01 2.87
CA THR A 616 -2.42 -13.22 2.84
C THR A 616 -1.77 -13.20 1.44
N VAL A 617 -0.87 -12.26 1.18
CA VAL A 617 -0.05 -12.29 -0.06
C VAL A 617 0.71 -13.61 -0.22
N ARG A 618 1.19 -14.21 0.89
CA ARG A 618 1.81 -15.53 0.85
C ARG A 618 0.84 -16.58 0.32
N ASP A 619 -0.39 -16.60 0.82
CA ASP A 619 -1.41 -17.56 0.37
C ASP A 619 -1.74 -17.38 -1.10
N GLN A 620 -1.84 -16.13 -1.58
CA GLN A 620 -2.04 -15.83 -3.00
C GLN A 620 -0.92 -16.45 -3.85
N ILE A 621 0.36 -16.29 -3.46
CA ILE A 621 1.52 -16.83 -4.18
C ILE A 621 1.52 -18.36 -4.13
N VAL A 622 1.40 -18.95 -2.94
CA VAL A 622 1.43 -20.40 -2.74
C VAL A 622 0.31 -21.06 -3.53
N PHE A 623 -0.91 -20.53 -3.45
CA PHE A 623 -2.07 -21.02 -4.17
C PHE A 623 -1.85 -20.98 -5.69
N SER A 624 -1.41 -19.83 -6.21
CA SER A 624 -1.26 -19.60 -7.65
C SER A 624 -0.18 -20.49 -8.28
N ARG A 625 0.88 -20.77 -7.51
CA ARG A 625 1.99 -21.64 -7.93
C ARG A 625 1.65 -23.11 -7.82
N THR A 626 1.06 -23.53 -6.70
CA THR A 626 0.67 -24.93 -6.48
C THR A 626 -0.33 -25.41 -7.54
N ASN A 627 -1.26 -24.54 -7.94
CA ASN A 627 -2.26 -24.85 -8.96
C ASN A 627 -1.81 -24.56 -10.40
N ASN A 628 -0.56 -24.11 -10.59
CA ASN A 628 0.02 -23.73 -11.87
C ASN A 628 -0.96 -22.90 -12.73
N ILE A 629 -1.48 -21.81 -12.14
CA ILE A 629 -2.56 -21.03 -12.76
C ILE A 629 -2.09 -20.40 -14.09
N TYR A 630 -0.86 -19.87 -14.11
CA TYR A 630 -0.18 -19.34 -15.29
C TYR A 630 1.16 -20.07 -15.51
N PRO A 631 1.74 -20.03 -16.72
CA PRO A 631 3.08 -20.54 -16.98
C PRO A 631 4.15 -19.61 -16.39
N TRP A 632 4.41 -19.76 -15.10
CA TRP A 632 5.31 -18.91 -14.31
C TRP A 632 6.75 -18.85 -14.82
N ASN A 633 7.21 -19.89 -15.51
CA ASN A 633 8.52 -19.93 -16.15
C ASN A 633 8.66 -18.94 -17.32
N MET A 634 7.55 -18.61 -17.99
CA MET A 634 7.52 -17.61 -19.06
C MET A 634 7.26 -16.20 -18.52
N LEU A 635 6.52 -16.09 -17.42
CA LEU A 635 6.20 -14.82 -16.77
C LEU A 635 7.21 -14.52 -15.62
N SER A 636 8.49 -14.49 -15.95
CA SER A 636 9.59 -14.39 -14.98
C SER A 636 9.68 -13.05 -14.23
N TYR A 637 8.86 -12.06 -14.61
CA TYR A 637 8.73 -10.79 -13.90
C TYR A 637 7.93 -10.92 -12.60
N TYR A 638 7.17 -12.01 -12.39
CA TYR A 638 6.56 -12.31 -11.09
C TYR A 638 7.58 -12.88 -10.12
N ILE A 639 7.45 -12.54 -8.85
CA ILE A 639 8.41 -12.97 -7.83
C ILE A 639 8.38 -14.49 -7.63
N GLY A 640 9.55 -15.08 -7.40
CA GLY A 640 9.70 -16.51 -7.13
C GLY A 640 9.42 -17.39 -8.35
N ALA A 641 9.49 -16.86 -9.57
CA ALA A 641 9.23 -17.60 -10.82
C ALA A 641 9.97 -18.94 -10.91
N ASN A 642 11.19 -19.00 -10.36
CA ASN A 642 12.06 -20.17 -10.36
C ASN A 642 12.14 -20.88 -8.98
N GLN A 643 11.30 -20.50 -8.02
CA GLN A 643 11.28 -21.04 -6.65
C GLN A 643 10.10 -22.01 -6.45
N GLY A 644 10.20 -22.86 -5.42
CA GLY A 644 9.08 -23.68 -4.97
C GLY A 644 7.90 -22.83 -4.48
N ALA A 645 6.67 -23.37 -4.55
CA ALA A 645 5.47 -22.61 -4.19
C ALA A 645 5.51 -22.04 -2.76
N THR A 646 6.02 -22.81 -1.81
CA THR A 646 6.13 -22.47 -0.39
C THR A 646 7.22 -21.45 -0.07
N THR A 647 8.23 -21.31 -0.92
CA THR A 647 9.37 -20.40 -0.74
C THR A 647 9.34 -19.21 -1.68
N ALA A 648 8.45 -19.17 -2.67
CA ALA A 648 8.41 -18.07 -3.64
C ALA A 648 8.21 -16.68 -3.03
N PHE A 649 7.61 -16.57 -1.83
CA PHE A 649 7.45 -15.30 -1.15
C PHE A 649 8.77 -14.70 -0.62
N ILE A 650 9.86 -15.48 -0.51
CA ILE A 650 11.11 -15.03 0.13
C ILE A 650 11.74 -13.83 -0.58
N GLU A 651 11.47 -13.62 -1.88
CA GLU A 651 11.97 -12.45 -2.62
C GLU A 651 11.39 -11.12 -2.11
N THR A 652 10.33 -11.15 -1.30
CA THR A 652 9.82 -9.97 -0.59
C THR A 652 10.68 -9.56 0.62
N LEU A 653 11.62 -10.41 1.06
CA LEU A 653 12.41 -10.21 2.28
C LEU A 653 13.63 -9.32 2.02
N THR A 654 13.51 -8.03 2.36
CA THR A 654 14.56 -7.02 2.15
C THR A 654 15.66 -7.03 3.22
N SER A 655 15.40 -7.54 4.42
CA SER A 655 16.43 -7.94 5.41
C SER A 655 17.46 -6.89 5.80
N TRP A 656 17.02 -5.66 6.00
CA TRP A 656 17.85 -4.59 6.55
C TRP A 656 18.16 -4.86 8.03
N HIS A 657 19.44 -4.92 8.40
CA HIS A 657 19.86 -5.18 9.79
C HIS A 657 21.21 -4.53 10.10
N MET A 658 21.44 -4.20 11.37
CA MET A 658 22.74 -3.71 11.83
C MET A 658 23.70 -4.90 12.04
N THR A 659 24.70 -5.07 11.18
CA THR A 659 25.73 -6.12 11.34
C THR A 659 26.78 -5.68 12.36
N GLN A 660 27.13 -4.40 12.36
CA GLN A 660 28.04 -3.73 13.30
C GLN A 660 27.50 -2.35 13.65
N PRO A 661 27.85 -1.76 14.81
CA PRO A 661 27.47 -0.39 15.14
C PRO A 661 27.83 0.59 14.00
N GLY A 662 26.82 1.19 13.38
CA GLY A 662 26.99 2.11 12.24
C GLY A 662 26.96 1.45 10.86
N ASP A 663 27.03 0.13 10.74
CA ASP A 663 26.86 -0.61 9.48
C ASP A 663 25.42 -1.12 9.35
N TYR A 664 24.66 -0.43 8.51
CA TYR A 664 23.23 -0.70 8.23
C TYR A 664 23.02 -1.16 6.77
N ARG A 665 24.01 -1.83 6.18
CA ARG A 665 23.92 -2.35 4.82
C ARG A 665 22.94 -3.53 4.75
N LEU A 666 22.47 -3.82 3.54
CA LEU A 666 21.80 -5.08 3.23
C LEU A 666 22.74 -6.23 3.58
N ASP A 667 22.20 -7.30 4.18
CA ASP A 667 22.91 -8.56 4.39
C ASP A 667 22.55 -9.53 3.25
N PRO A 668 23.34 -9.56 2.14
CA PRO A 668 22.98 -10.30 0.94
C PRO A 668 23.20 -11.81 1.09
N VAL A 669 23.96 -12.26 2.08
CA VAL A 669 24.43 -13.66 2.16
C VAL A 669 23.49 -14.49 3.01
N ASP A 670 23.16 -14.02 4.22
CA ASP A 670 22.49 -14.85 5.21
C ASP A 670 21.00 -14.52 5.38
N ARG A 671 20.53 -13.36 4.91
CA ARG A 671 19.18 -12.86 5.23
C ARG A 671 18.39 -12.34 4.04
N PHE A 672 18.98 -11.56 3.14
CA PHE A 672 18.27 -11.04 1.97
C PHE A 672 17.73 -12.18 1.11
N GLY A 673 16.41 -12.19 0.86
CA GLY A 673 15.79 -13.25 0.09
C GLY A 673 15.87 -14.64 0.73
N GLN A 674 16.20 -14.75 2.02
CA GLN A 674 16.51 -16.02 2.68
C GLN A 674 15.55 -16.28 3.84
N CYS A 675 14.78 -17.37 3.75
CA CYS A 675 14.10 -17.98 4.88
C CYS A 675 14.15 -19.49 4.71
N GLN A 676 14.82 -20.21 5.61
CA GLN A 676 14.83 -21.67 5.53
C GLN A 676 13.41 -22.19 5.78
N GLU A 677 12.94 -23.19 5.00
CA GLU A 677 11.56 -23.70 5.08
C GLU A 677 11.12 -24.06 6.51
N ARG A 678 12.02 -24.64 7.31
CA ARG A 678 11.78 -24.99 8.72
C ARG A 678 11.50 -23.79 9.64
N PHE A 679 11.83 -22.58 9.19
CA PHE A 679 11.65 -21.32 9.92
C PHE A 679 10.49 -20.50 9.36
N VAL A 680 9.80 -20.98 8.33
CA VAL A 680 8.57 -20.36 7.86
C VAL A 680 7.47 -20.68 8.87
N ILE A 681 6.79 -19.63 9.35
CA ILE A 681 5.78 -19.78 10.39
C ILE A 681 4.50 -20.35 9.78
N ASN A 682 3.82 -21.20 10.54
CA ASN A 682 2.54 -21.79 10.14
C ASN A 682 1.38 -21.21 10.95
N ASP A 683 0.16 -21.49 10.51
CA ASP A 683 -1.06 -20.96 11.16
C ASP A 683 -1.28 -21.49 12.58
N ALA A 684 -0.59 -22.58 12.95
CA ALA A 684 -0.68 -23.18 14.27
C ALA A 684 0.17 -22.47 15.34
N GLN A 685 1.14 -21.64 14.95
CA GLN A 685 2.01 -20.89 15.87
C GLN A 685 1.36 -19.55 16.29
N PRO A 686 1.67 -18.97 17.46
CA PRO A 686 1.03 -17.72 17.88
C PRO A 686 1.43 -16.54 16.96
N PRO A 687 0.54 -15.55 16.75
CA PRO A 687 0.80 -14.39 15.88
C PRO A 687 2.06 -13.62 16.25
N ASN A 688 2.41 -13.60 17.53
CA ASN A 688 3.55 -12.86 18.09
C ASN A 688 4.89 -13.62 17.93
N ALA A 689 4.88 -14.81 17.30
CA ALA A 689 6.09 -15.62 17.11
C ALA A 689 6.98 -15.14 15.97
N ALA A 690 6.45 -14.30 15.07
CA ALA A 690 7.13 -13.83 13.87
C ALA A 690 7.68 -12.40 14.01
N VAL A 691 8.80 -12.15 13.35
CA VAL A 691 9.13 -10.82 12.87
C VAL A 691 8.46 -10.59 11.49
N PRO A 692 8.15 -9.35 11.10
CA PRO A 692 7.61 -9.03 9.78
C PRO A 692 8.37 -9.76 8.66
N GLY A 693 7.66 -10.44 7.75
CA GLY A 693 8.24 -11.32 6.73
C GLY A 693 7.96 -12.82 6.91
N ASN A 694 7.10 -13.21 7.87
CA ASN A 694 6.66 -14.60 8.11
C ASN A 694 7.81 -15.63 8.29
N CYS A 695 8.95 -15.16 8.80
CA CYS A 695 10.14 -15.97 9.03
C CYS A 695 10.60 -15.86 10.48
N PHE A 696 10.74 -17.00 11.16
CA PHE A 696 11.23 -17.08 12.54
C PHE A 696 12.72 -16.70 12.65
N ALA A 697 13.52 -17.15 11.69
CA ALA A 697 14.95 -16.89 11.60
C ALA A 697 15.37 -16.77 10.13
N GLY A 698 15.83 -15.57 9.74
CA GLY A 698 16.21 -15.24 8.38
C GLY A 698 15.89 -13.79 8.05
N GLY A 699 15.43 -13.58 6.82
CA GLY A 699 15.05 -12.28 6.30
C GLY A 699 13.78 -11.70 6.90
N ARG A 700 13.64 -10.38 6.76
CA ARG A 700 12.50 -9.59 7.25
C ARG A 700 12.02 -8.65 6.16
N THR A 701 10.80 -8.13 6.29
CA THR A 701 10.25 -7.08 5.41
C THR A 701 9.99 -5.78 6.17
N GLY A 702 9.88 -4.69 5.42
CA GLY A 702 9.56 -3.37 5.96
C GLY A 702 10.73 -2.59 6.57
N TYR A 703 10.36 -1.51 7.26
CA TYR A 703 11.21 -0.64 8.05
C TYR A 703 11.77 -1.36 9.27
N SER A 704 13.08 -1.28 9.41
CA SER A 704 13.83 -1.55 10.63
C SER A 704 14.19 -0.25 11.34
N VAL A 705 14.84 -0.30 12.50
CA VAL A 705 15.18 0.89 13.29
C VAL A 705 16.70 1.08 13.35
N LYS A 706 17.16 2.31 13.15
CA LYS A 706 18.55 2.70 13.36
C LYS A 706 18.67 3.95 14.22
N MET A 707 19.73 3.99 15.02
CA MET A 707 20.14 5.22 15.71
C MET A 707 20.78 6.16 14.71
N VAL A 708 20.55 7.46 14.87
CA VAL A 708 21.09 8.50 13.98
C VAL A 708 21.65 9.66 14.78
N ASP A 709 22.67 10.30 14.20
CA ASP A 709 23.22 11.53 14.76
C ASP A 709 22.22 12.69 14.56
N GLY A 710 22.06 13.53 15.59
CA GLY A 710 21.25 14.73 15.52
C GLY A 710 21.82 15.75 14.54
N GLU A 711 23.15 15.88 14.43
CA GLU A 711 23.79 16.82 13.51
C GLU A 711 23.53 16.43 12.05
N TYR A 712 23.50 15.13 11.75
CA TYR A 712 23.13 14.63 10.42
C TYR A 712 21.70 15.04 10.03
N LEU A 713 20.75 15.04 10.98
CA LEU A 713 19.37 15.46 10.75
C LEU A 713 19.23 16.98 10.51
N GLN A 714 20.25 17.76 10.85
CA GLN A 714 20.31 19.22 10.62
C GLN A 714 21.13 19.59 9.38
N GLY A 715 21.65 18.60 8.64
CA GLY A 715 22.46 18.83 7.45
C GLY A 715 21.73 19.65 6.37
N SER A 716 22.46 20.56 5.72
CA SER A 716 21.96 21.41 4.63
C SER A 716 21.98 20.74 3.26
N ASP A 717 22.82 19.74 3.06
CA ASP A 717 23.09 19.13 1.75
C ASP A 717 22.73 17.64 1.74
N LEU A 718 21.51 17.31 2.17
CA LEU A 718 21.03 15.93 2.20
C LEU A 718 20.45 15.54 0.83
N GLU A 719 21.02 14.52 0.20
CA GLU A 719 20.60 13.99 -1.10
C GLU A 719 19.38 13.06 -0.97
N PHE A 720 18.25 13.62 -0.55
CA PHE A 720 17.00 12.85 -0.42
C PHE A 720 16.04 13.02 -1.60
N GLY A 721 16.21 14.03 -2.45
CA GLY A 721 15.25 14.38 -3.51
C GLY A 721 15.41 13.63 -4.83
N GLY A 722 16.21 12.56 -4.88
CA GLY A 722 16.60 11.88 -6.11
C GLY A 722 18.00 12.26 -6.58
N GLU A 723 18.41 11.72 -7.73
CA GLU A 723 19.76 11.95 -8.28
C GLU A 723 19.97 13.45 -8.57
N GLY A 724 21.01 14.03 -7.96
CA GLY A 724 21.35 15.43 -8.16
C GLY A 724 20.50 16.45 -7.39
N VAL A 725 19.58 16.02 -6.50
CA VAL A 725 18.74 16.93 -5.70
C VAL A 725 19.10 16.85 -4.22
N SER A 726 19.72 17.92 -3.70
CA SER A 726 20.11 18.07 -2.30
C SER A 726 19.39 19.24 -1.60
N GLY A 727 19.21 19.14 -0.29
CA GLY A 727 18.66 20.23 0.54
C GLY A 727 18.46 19.82 2.01
N PRO A 728 18.08 20.75 2.89
CA PRO A 728 17.75 20.42 4.28
C PRO A 728 16.38 19.74 4.43
N LEU A 729 16.21 18.99 5.52
CA LEU A 729 14.92 18.44 5.92
C LEU A 729 13.92 19.55 6.28
N SER A 730 12.66 19.38 5.88
CA SER A 730 11.57 20.28 6.24
C SER A 730 11.19 20.19 7.71
N ASN A 731 11.54 19.09 8.37
CA ASN A 731 11.30 18.81 9.78
C ASN A 731 12.61 18.53 10.54
N ALA A 732 13.66 19.30 10.27
CA ALA A 732 14.89 19.24 11.05
C ALA A 732 14.63 19.68 12.51
N TRP A 733 15.19 18.95 13.47
CA TRP A 733 15.02 19.29 14.89
C TRP A 733 15.81 20.55 15.25
N THR A 734 15.33 21.28 16.25
CA THR A 734 15.99 22.46 16.82
C THR A 734 16.08 22.34 18.34
N GLU A 735 16.87 23.20 18.98
CA GLU A 735 16.91 23.27 20.45
C GLU A 735 15.54 23.59 21.08
N ASP A 736 14.66 24.26 20.32
CA ASP A 736 13.30 24.56 20.76
C ASP A 736 12.35 23.35 20.62
N SER A 737 12.69 22.36 19.79
CA SER A 737 11.90 21.14 19.60
C SER A 737 11.75 20.29 20.88
N PHE A 738 12.58 20.54 21.91
CA PHE A 738 12.54 19.83 23.20
C PHE A 738 12.06 20.70 24.38
N LYS A 739 11.57 21.92 24.13
CA LYS A 739 11.07 22.85 25.17
C LYS A 739 9.58 22.72 25.40
#